data_AF-A0A9D2FHW7-F1
#
_entry.id   AF-A0A9D2FHW7-F1
#
_cell.length_a   1.000
_cell.length_b   1.000
_cell.length_c   1.000
_cell.angle_alpha   90.00
_cell.angle_beta   90.00
_cell.angle_gamma   90.00
#
_symmetry.space_group_name_H-M   'P 1'
#
loop_
_entity.id
_entity.type
_entity.pdbx_description
1 polymer ?
#
loop_
_entity_poly.entity_id
_entity_poly.type
_entity_poly.pdbx_seq_one_letter_code
_entity_poly.pdbx_strand_id
1 'polypeptide(L)'
;MNRDITIYKSVAESVLGRTTYLGFLSYTLKAFQRCLDAKQECNDEYYLVGVTRRCYVMWWDIFAQIQENKQSSTDEILIINKIKSILLELCNMPPAGNFRKAFETFIREHFITDTAFSSMVGYLLDKYNKTGRFPRFIILDELLIHGRGLNGLLFQIEQSLVSGCEQFLGEKSSGVLHEEQQSVQQAFLDSLDIWIYAENENEDLLLKRYAARMHSLILCTHSEWRALSLRFGQLVSVGKLSNVGFSWSIEHKEMPLQSDETGSFKLITTHLQNVEQKTYIWFYPNQAAPQVAATIRFKRNAAGELLCVPYMIYGSLLWKNVSLVQKHISVIAEQQDKKSVSVFLNQNNQYDIIGTEASYIRWVAETTDLILSSLLMKKFADEVVGVNNWKNYESKYVKEIRYDSLLPNYRLHIQKDEESMLDIADLAVKQIWEMDFSLEDLLAELTAGGKSFLKNDSSTENLWSKELETVDLPIDSPIVFAVEDSIAHIGIQAERNAFDRFQSSSIFNDIDLTNWGKNYSLALVLDVFQETLKRYKEDLKEKPNLYQFIAILTQAMDLGLLGMSTVPQDMDQNSPDSDTDMEVYTRQRAGEAALFILPIRYRFFLKDLDSIVKKYKNEHNLIEREVNDLVDSLPDKDEKEWQAHPHDSPEVMKQCLLHFIKILLSSGQTFEDWNITLNDTSSKYKRSIM
;
A
#
# COMPACT_ATOMS: atom_id res chain seq x y z
N MET A 1 -14.16 27.51 40.43
CA MET A 1 -13.85 26.10 40.14
C MET A 1 -13.96 25.90 38.63
N ASN A 2 -12.87 26.15 37.91
CA ASN A 2 -12.77 25.79 36.50
C ASN A 2 -12.58 24.27 36.44
N ARG A 3 -13.60 23.55 35.97
CA ARG A 3 -13.39 22.19 35.48
C ARG A 3 -12.80 22.34 34.09
N ASP A 4 -11.51 22.12 33.97
CA ASP A 4 -10.88 21.83 32.69
C ASP A 4 -11.58 20.61 32.09
N ILE A 5 -12.49 20.86 31.15
CA ILE A 5 -13.07 19.82 30.31
C ILE A 5 -11.98 19.52 29.29
N THR A 6 -11.13 18.54 29.58
CA THR A 6 -10.21 17.97 28.60
C THR A 6 -11.07 17.23 27.56
N ILE A 7 -11.39 17.90 26.46
CA ILE A 7 -12.02 17.26 25.30
C ILE A 7 -10.97 16.30 24.72
N TYR A 8 -11.17 15.00 24.91
CA TYR A 8 -10.35 13.98 24.26
C TYR A 8 -10.70 13.95 22.77
N LYS A 9 -9.90 14.60 21.93
CA LYS A 9 -10.02 14.50 20.47
C LYS A 9 -9.61 13.09 20.03
N SER A 10 -10.32 12.52 19.06
CA SER A 10 -9.92 11.26 18.46
C SER A 10 -8.59 11.41 17.69
N VAL A 11 -7.89 10.30 17.45
CA VAL A 11 -6.65 10.30 16.64
C VAL A 11 -6.92 10.81 15.23
N ALA A 12 -8.07 10.47 14.63
CA ALA A 12 -8.40 10.99 13.30
C ALA A 12 -8.74 12.48 13.33
N GLU A 13 -9.49 12.98 14.30
CA GLU A 13 -9.76 14.43 14.40
C GLU A 13 -8.47 15.22 14.67
N SER A 14 -7.54 14.67 15.46
CA SER A 14 -6.27 15.33 15.76
C SER A 14 -5.35 15.42 14.53
N VAL A 15 -5.29 14.37 13.72
CA VAL A 15 -4.46 14.32 12.51
C VAL A 15 -5.11 15.06 11.33
N LEU A 16 -6.39 14.80 11.04
CA LEU A 16 -7.10 15.37 9.90
C LEU A 16 -7.47 16.85 10.12
N GLY A 17 -7.65 17.23 11.39
CA GLY A 17 -8.33 18.47 11.75
C GLY A 17 -9.85 18.33 11.62
N ARG A 18 -10.56 19.15 12.38
CA ARG A 18 -12.01 19.02 12.58
C ARG A 18 -12.84 19.09 11.30
N THR A 19 -12.51 20.03 10.41
CA THR A 19 -13.25 20.21 9.14
C THR A 19 -13.13 18.97 8.25
N THR A 20 -11.91 18.50 8.02
CA THR A 20 -11.64 17.31 7.21
C THR A 20 -12.24 16.05 7.85
N TYR A 21 -12.17 15.93 9.19
CA TYR A 21 -12.77 14.82 9.91
C TYR A 21 -14.30 14.75 9.73
N LEU A 22 -15.01 15.87 9.91
CA LEU A 22 -16.47 15.93 9.70
C LEU A 22 -16.85 15.72 8.23
N GLY A 23 -16.01 16.21 7.30
CA GLY A 23 -16.14 15.95 5.87
C GLY A 23 -16.07 14.46 5.57
N PHE A 24 -15.07 13.75 6.13
CA PHE A 24 -14.92 12.32 5.91
C PHE A 24 -16.05 11.51 6.56
N LEU A 25 -16.55 11.89 7.74
CA LEU A 25 -17.76 11.28 8.31
C LEU A 25 -18.97 11.44 7.37
N SER A 26 -19.10 12.61 6.74
CA SER A 26 -20.18 12.87 5.78
C SER A 26 -20.01 12.02 4.50
N TYR A 27 -18.76 11.81 4.05
CA TYR A 27 -18.40 10.90 2.97
C TYR A 27 -18.78 9.45 3.29
N THR A 28 -18.44 8.95 4.49
CA THR A 28 -18.85 7.61 4.96
C THR A 28 -20.38 7.48 5.01
N LEU A 29 -21.07 8.49 5.53
CA LEU A 29 -22.54 8.52 5.55
C LEU A 29 -23.12 8.43 4.13
N LYS A 30 -22.55 9.16 3.17
CA LYS A 30 -23.00 9.14 1.77
C LYS A 30 -22.76 7.79 1.10
N ALA A 31 -21.60 7.18 1.30
CA ALA A 31 -21.30 5.85 0.80
C ALA A 31 -22.30 4.79 1.33
N PHE A 32 -22.65 4.83 2.62
CA PHE A 32 -23.67 3.94 3.17
C PHE A 32 -25.08 4.21 2.65
N GLN A 33 -25.43 5.46 2.36
CA GLN A 33 -26.69 5.77 1.67
C GLN A 33 -26.75 5.11 0.29
N ARG A 34 -25.65 5.20 -0.49
CA ARG A 34 -25.55 4.54 -1.79
C ARG A 34 -25.66 3.02 -1.70
N CYS A 35 -25.02 2.41 -0.70
CA CYS A 35 -25.18 0.98 -0.43
C CYS A 35 -26.65 0.62 -0.14
N LEU A 36 -27.37 1.48 0.59
CA LEU A 36 -28.77 1.23 0.94
C LEU A 36 -29.68 1.35 -0.28
N ASP A 37 -29.44 2.36 -1.11
CA ASP A 37 -30.13 2.54 -2.39
C ASP A 37 -29.87 1.31 -3.30
N ALA A 38 -28.61 0.88 -3.43
CA ALA A 38 -28.24 -0.29 -4.22
C ALA A 38 -28.86 -1.59 -3.68
N LYS A 39 -28.94 -1.76 -2.35
CA LYS A 39 -29.61 -2.90 -1.72
C LYS A 39 -31.08 -2.98 -2.11
N GLN A 40 -31.78 -1.84 -2.15
CA GLN A 40 -33.19 -1.75 -2.52
C GLN A 40 -33.41 -1.99 -4.02
N GLU A 41 -32.51 -1.49 -4.87
CA GLU A 41 -32.62 -1.62 -6.33
C GLU A 41 -32.22 -3.00 -6.86
N CYS A 42 -31.20 -3.62 -6.26
CA CYS A 42 -30.52 -4.81 -6.79
C CYS A 42 -30.63 -6.04 -5.87
N ASN A 43 -31.61 -6.06 -4.95
CA ASN A 43 -31.90 -7.19 -4.07
C ASN A 43 -30.65 -7.74 -3.35
N ASP A 44 -29.93 -6.85 -2.68
CA ASP A 44 -28.70 -7.14 -1.89
C ASP A 44 -27.44 -7.48 -2.71
N GLU A 45 -27.49 -7.39 -4.04
CA GLU A 45 -26.33 -7.65 -4.91
C GLU A 45 -25.47 -6.40 -5.12
N TYR A 46 -24.73 -6.00 -4.08
CA TYR A 46 -23.82 -4.87 -4.15
C TYR A 46 -22.55 -5.09 -3.30
N TYR A 47 -21.51 -4.35 -3.68
CA TYR A 47 -20.24 -4.28 -2.98
C TYR A 47 -19.82 -2.83 -2.81
N LEU A 48 -19.29 -2.53 -1.62
CA LEU A 48 -18.46 -1.36 -1.39
C LEU A 48 -17.01 -1.75 -1.70
N VAL A 49 -16.29 -0.94 -2.48
CA VAL A 49 -14.93 -1.24 -2.93
C VAL A 49 -13.98 -0.15 -2.46
N GLY A 50 -13.04 -0.48 -1.58
CA GLY A 50 -11.96 0.43 -1.19
C GLY A 50 -10.80 0.32 -2.17
N VAL A 51 -10.59 1.34 -3.02
CA VAL A 51 -9.60 1.29 -4.12
C VAL A 51 -8.17 1.38 -3.61
N THR A 52 -7.95 2.15 -2.54
CA THR A 52 -6.63 2.28 -1.92
C THR A 52 -6.64 1.65 -0.53
N ARG A 53 -5.49 1.09 -0.14
CA ARG A 53 -5.30 0.65 1.25
C ARG A 53 -5.45 1.81 2.23
N ARG A 54 -5.13 3.04 1.81
CA ARG A 54 -5.29 4.24 2.63
C ARG A 54 -6.76 4.50 2.94
N CYS A 55 -7.62 4.49 1.92
CA CYS A 55 -9.07 4.55 2.04
C CYS A 55 -9.59 3.45 2.99
N TYR A 56 -9.15 2.21 2.79
CA TYR A 56 -9.54 1.09 3.64
C TYR A 56 -9.16 1.28 5.11
N VAL A 57 -7.91 1.62 5.42
CA VAL A 57 -7.44 1.82 6.81
C VAL A 57 -8.17 3.00 7.46
N MET A 58 -8.34 4.11 6.74
CA MET A 58 -9.08 5.27 7.24
C MET A 58 -10.52 4.93 7.61
N TRP A 59 -11.20 4.11 6.78
CA TRP A 59 -12.53 3.62 7.09
C TRP A 59 -12.54 2.88 8.43
N TRP A 60 -11.63 1.92 8.64
CA TRP A 60 -11.50 1.20 9.92
C TRP A 60 -11.23 2.09 11.12
N ASP A 61 -10.30 3.04 11.00
CA ASP A 61 -9.97 3.96 12.10
C ASP A 61 -11.16 4.86 12.46
N ILE A 62 -11.97 5.25 11.47
CA ILE A 62 -13.21 6.02 11.69
C ILE A 62 -14.28 5.15 12.34
N PHE A 63 -14.47 3.89 11.92
CA PHE A 63 -15.42 2.99 12.59
C PHE A 63 -15.03 2.70 14.03
N ALA A 64 -13.75 2.47 14.31
CA ALA A 64 -13.27 2.28 15.67
C ALA A 64 -13.64 3.48 16.56
N GLN A 65 -13.51 4.70 16.05
CA GLN A 65 -13.90 5.91 16.78
C GLN A 65 -15.41 6.04 16.98
N ILE A 66 -16.21 5.72 15.95
CA ILE A 66 -17.68 5.70 16.03
C ILE A 66 -18.16 4.74 17.13
N GLN A 67 -17.44 3.64 17.35
CA GLN A 67 -17.70 2.67 18.43
C GLN A 67 -17.33 3.22 19.82
N GLU A 68 -16.19 3.89 19.95
CA GLU A 68 -15.64 4.33 21.24
C GLU A 68 -16.41 5.51 21.88
N ASN A 69 -17.11 6.33 21.09
CA ASN A 69 -18.17 7.27 21.50
C ASN A 69 -17.90 8.10 22.77
N LYS A 70 -16.72 8.71 22.90
CA LYS A 70 -16.36 9.57 24.04
C LYS A 70 -16.39 11.04 23.63
N GLN A 71 -17.50 11.71 23.93
CA GLN A 71 -17.70 13.17 23.87
C GLN A 71 -17.55 13.81 22.48
N SER A 72 -18.66 13.88 21.75
CA SER A 72 -18.75 14.48 20.42
C SER A 72 -19.59 15.77 20.43
N SER A 73 -19.37 16.63 19.44
CA SER A 73 -20.22 17.81 19.21
C SER A 73 -21.60 17.46 18.66
N THR A 74 -22.57 18.40 18.69
CA THR A 74 -23.95 18.14 18.23
C THR A 74 -24.03 17.67 16.77
N ASP A 75 -23.26 18.29 15.86
CA ASP A 75 -23.29 17.94 14.43
C ASP A 75 -22.67 16.56 14.16
N GLU A 76 -21.55 16.27 14.82
CA GLU A 76 -20.86 14.99 14.76
C GLU A 76 -21.73 13.85 15.28
N ILE A 77 -22.41 14.04 16.43
CA ILE A 77 -23.37 13.08 16.99
C ILE A 77 -24.47 12.79 15.98
N LEU A 78 -24.97 13.82 15.30
CA LEU A 78 -26.04 13.66 14.31
C LEU A 78 -25.59 12.82 13.10
N ILE A 79 -24.39 13.07 12.58
CA ILE A 79 -23.83 12.28 11.47
C ILE A 79 -23.58 10.84 11.92
N ILE A 80 -22.95 10.64 13.08
CA ILE A 80 -22.65 9.32 13.64
C ILE A 80 -23.93 8.51 13.86
N ASN A 81 -24.98 9.11 14.42
CA ASN A 81 -26.25 8.42 14.65
C ASN A 81 -26.90 7.97 13.33
N LYS A 82 -26.80 8.79 12.27
CA LYS A 82 -27.29 8.40 10.93
C LYS A 82 -26.48 7.25 10.35
N ILE A 83 -25.15 7.29 10.46
CA ILE A 83 -24.26 6.18 10.05
C ILE A 83 -24.67 4.89 10.77
N LYS A 84 -24.84 4.95 12.09
CA LYS A 84 -25.26 3.80 12.91
C LYS A 84 -26.61 3.23 12.44
N SER A 85 -27.59 4.11 12.21
CA SER A 85 -28.92 3.70 11.76
C SER A 85 -28.89 3.01 10.40
N ILE A 86 -28.20 3.60 9.41
CA ILE A 86 -28.13 3.04 8.06
C ILE A 86 -27.37 1.71 8.08
N LEU A 87 -26.28 1.60 8.83
CA LEU A 87 -25.53 0.35 8.89
C LEU A 87 -26.34 -0.79 9.52
N LEU A 88 -27.13 -0.50 10.56
CA LEU A 88 -28.05 -1.48 11.13
C LEU A 88 -29.09 -1.94 10.09
N GLU A 89 -29.63 -1.02 9.30
CA GLU A 89 -30.58 -1.32 8.22
C GLU A 89 -29.94 -2.15 7.08
N LEU A 90 -28.73 -1.78 6.66
CA LEU A 90 -27.94 -2.54 5.68
C LEU A 90 -27.73 -3.99 6.12
N CYS A 91 -27.55 -4.23 7.41
CA CYS A 91 -27.36 -5.58 7.96
C CYS A 91 -28.65 -6.25 8.45
N ASN A 92 -29.83 -5.72 8.10
CA ASN A 92 -31.14 -6.24 8.54
C ASN A 92 -31.25 -6.38 10.08
N MET A 93 -30.59 -5.49 10.82
CA MET A 93 -30.59 -5.46 12.28
C MET A 93 -31.59 -4.42 12.81
N PRO A 94 -32.21 -4.64 13.98
CA PRO A 94 -33.13 -3.67 14.56
C PRO A 94 -32.41 -2.35 14.91
N PRO A 95 -33.12 -1.20 15.01
CA PRO A 95 -32.51 0.09 15.37
C PRO A 95 -31.79 0.11 16.73
N ALA A 96 -32.20 -0.75 17.66
CA ALA A 96 -31.53 -0.96 18.95
C ALA A 96 -30.46 -2.08 18.91
N GLY A 97 -30.08 -2.53 17.71
CA GLY A 97 -29.14 -3.61 17.47
C GLY A 97 -27.70 -3.25 17.81
N ASN A 98 -26.84 -4.26 17.83
CA ASN A 98 -25.43 -4.07 18.15
C ASN A 98 -24.69 -3.52 16.92
N PHE A 99 -24.32 -2.24 16.96
CA PHE A 99 -23.59 -1.56 15.89
C PHE A 99 -22.25 -2.24 15.53
N ARG A 100 -21.50 -2.73 16.53
CA ARG A 100 -20.23 -3.43 16.26
C ARG A 100 -20.48 -4.70 15.45
N LYS A 101 -21.51 -5.47 15.82
CA LYS A 101 -21.90 -6.68 15.09
C LYS A 101 -22.39 -6.34 13.68
N ALA A 102 -23.15 -5.26 13.51
CA ALA A 102 -23.59 -4.80 12.19
C ALA A 102 -22.39 -4.44 11.30
N PHE A 103 -21.41 -3.73 11.86
CA PHE A 103 -20.19 -3.43 11.14
C PHE A 103 -19.41 -4.68 10.75
N GLU A 104 -19.19 -5.61 11.68
CA GLU A 104 -18.55 -6.91 11.39
C GLU A 104 -19.30 -7.67 10.28
N THR A 105 -20.64 -7.70 10.31
CA THR A 105 -21.47 -8.30 9.24
C THR A 105 -21.29 -7.57 7.91
N PHE A 106 -21.40 -6.25 7.88
CA PHE A 106 -21.25 -5.46 6.65
C PHE A 106 -19.89 -5.65 6.00
N ILE A 107 -18.82 -5.56 6.80
CA ILE A 107 -17.45 -5.81 6.34
C ILE A 107 -17.35 -7.21 5.74
N ARG A 108 -17.97 -8.20 6.40
CA ARG A 108 -17.89 -9.57 5.94
C ARG A 108 -18.67 -9.81 4.65
N GLU A 109 -19.80 -9.15 4.45
CA GLU A 109 -20.70 -9.50 3.34
C GLU A 109 -20.57 -8.57 2.13
N HIS A 110 -20.17 -7.31 2.33
CA HIS A 110 -20.27 -6.28 1.29
C HIS A 110 -19.01 -5.44 1.07
N PHE A 111 -18.02 -5.44 1.97
CA PHE A 111 -16.82 -4.63 1.77
C PHE A 111 -15.67 -5.46 1.20
N ILE A 112 -15.14 -5.02 0.05
CA ILE A 112 -13.98 -5.62 -0.61
C ILE A 112 -12.92 -4.56 -0.92
N THR A 113 -11.68 -5.00 -1.12
CA THR A 113 -10.60 -4.14 -1.63
C THR A 113 -10.41 -4.33 -3.13
N ASP A 114 -9.58 -3.48 -3.73
CA ASP A 114 -9.13 -3.61 -5.11
C ASP A 114 -8.51 -4.99 -5.42
N THR A 115 -7.84 -5.64 -4.46
CA THR A 115 -7.35 -7.02 -4.61
C THR A 115 -8.49 -7.98 -4.93
N ALA A 116 -9.49 -8.04 -4.06
CA ALA A 116 -10.60 -8.97 -4.22
C ALA A 116 -11.37 -8.65 -5.50
N PHE A 117 -11.63 -7.37 -5.76
CA PHE A 117 -12.35 -6.95 -6.95
C PHE A 117 -11.64 -7.36 -8.26
N SER A 118 -10.31 -7.19 -8.32
CA SER A 118 -9.50 -7.64 -9.47
C SER A 118 -9.55 -9.15 -9.67
N SER A 119 -9.73 -9.91 -8.59
CA SER A 119 -9.72 -11.37 -8.61
C SER A 119 -11.11 -11.98 -8.85
N MET A 120 -12.17 -11.17 -8.87
CA MET A 120 -13.57 -11.63 -9.02
C MET A 120 -14.00 -11.86 -10.48
N VAL A 121 -13.14 -11.62 -11.48
CA VAL A 121 -13.53 -11.63 -12.91
C VAL A 121 -14.30 -12.89 -13.31
N GLY A 122 -13.82 -14.07 -12.95
CA GLY A 122 -14.49 -15.35 -13.26
C GLY A 122 -15.89 -15.46 -12.64
N TYR A 123 -16.03 -15.09 -11.37
CA TYR A 123 -17.31 -15.02 -10.68
C TYR A 123 -18.28 -14.03 -11.34
N LEU A 124 -17.78 -12.84 -11.70
CA LEU A 124 -18.60 -11.80 -12.32
C LEU A 124 -19.13 -12.24 -13.67
N LEU A 125 -18.32 -12.89 -14.50
CA LEU A 125 -18.77 -13.39 -15.78
C LEU A 125 -19.79 -14.51 -15.65
N ASP A 126 -19.58 -15.48 -14.76
CA ASP A 126 -20.56 -16.52 -14.48
C ASP A 126 -21.91 -15.93 -14.03
N LYS A 127 -21.86 -14.90 -13.18
CA LYS A 127 -23.05 -14.16 -12.73
C LYS A 127 -23.74 -13.41 -13.86
N TYR A 128 -22.98 -12.70 -14.70
CA TYR A 128 -23.52 -12.00 -15.86
C TYR A 128 -24.18 -12.99 -16.83
N ASN A 129 -23.57 -14.14 -17.08
CA ASN A 129 -24.16 -15.17 -17.94
C ASN A 129 -25.48 -15.73 -17.39
N LYS A 130 -25.62 -15.83 -16.07
CA LYS A 130 -26.85 -16.33 -15.42
C LYS A 130 -27.96 -15.28 -15.36
N THR A 131 -27.62 -14.00 -15.23
CA THR A 131 -28.57 -12.94 -14.85
C THR A 131 -28.68 -11.78 -15.84
N GLY A 132 -27.74 -11.68 -16.79
CA GLY A 132 -27.54 -10.55 -17.70
C GLY A 132 -27.05 -9.27 -17.02
N ARG A 133 -26.60 -9.33 -15.75
CA ARG A 133 -26.24 -8.15 -14.94
C ARG A 133 -25.07 -8.44 -14.02
N PHE A 134 -24.32 -7.38 -13.69
CA PHE A 134 -23.30 -7.41 -12.64
C PHE A 134 -23.86 -6.87 -11.32
N PRO A 135 -23.28 -7.24 -10.16
CA PRO A 135 -23.54 -6.59 -8.88
C PRO A 135 -23.24 -5.09 -8.96
N ARG A 136 -23.85 -4.30 -8.09
CA ARG A 136 -23.50 -2.88 -7.98
C ARG A 136 -22.18 -2.67 -7.24
N PHE A 137 -21.31 -1.84 -7.80
CA PHE A 137 -20.02 -1.50 -7.18
C PHE A 137 -19.99 -0.03 -6.80
N ILE A 138 -20.02 0.25 -5.50
CA ILE A 138 -19.77 1.58 -4.95
C ILE A 138 -18.27 1.68 -4.69
N ILE A 139 -17.55 2.37 -5.57
CA ILE A 139 -16.09 2.47 -5.56
C ILE A 139 -15.67 3.70 -4.76
N LEU A 140 -14.79 3.52 -3.79
CA LEU A 140 -14.36 4.57 -2.86
C LEU A 140 -12.86 4.88 -2.99
N ASP A 141 -12.54 6.17 -3.07
CA ASP A 141 -11.17 6.69 -2.94
C ASP A 141 -11.15 7.95 -2.04
N GLU A 142 -10.11 8.10 -1.22
CA GLU A 142 -9.96 9.28 -0.37
C GLU A 142 -9.52 10.52 -1.15
N LEU A 143 -8.74 10.33 -2.21
CA LEU A 143 -8.15 11.44 -2.95
C LEU A 143 -7.78 11.07 -4.38
N LEU A 144 -8.49 11.66 -5.35
CA LEU A 144 -8.19 11.52 -6.76
C LEU A 144 -7.31 12.69 -7.23
N ILE A 145 -6.03 12.41 -7.50
CA ILE A 145 -5.07 13.41 -8.00
C ILE A 145 -5.07 13.46 -9.53
N HIS A 146 -4.89 12.27 -10.14
CA HIS A 146 -4.78 12.12 -11.60
C HIS A 146 -5.72 11.04 -12.17
N GLY A 147 -6.29 10.18 -11.34
CA GLY A 147 -7.14 9.05 -11.79
C GLY A 147 -6.42 7.83 -12.38
N ARG A 148 -5.09 7.85 -12.58
CA ARG A 148 -4.33 6.73 -13.19
C ARG A 148 -4.47 5.39 -12.46
N GLY A 149 -4.56 5.41 -11.14
CA GLY A 149 -4.68 4.19 -10.33
C GLY A 149 -6.04 3.53 -10.52
N LEU A 150 -7.09 4.36 -10.49
CA LEU A 150 -8.45 3.95 -10.74
C LEU A 150 -8.65 3.47 -12.18
N ASN A 151 -8.07 4.17 -13.17
CA ASN A 151 -8.02 3.70 -14.55
C ASN A 151 -7.40 2.32 -14.65
N GLY A 152 -6.21 2.11 -14.09
CA GLY A 152 -5.52 0.82 -14.16
C GLY A 152 -6.36 -0.33 -13.61
N LEU A 153 -7.00 -0.13 -12.45
CA LEU A 153 -7.87 -1.13 -11.83
C LEU A 153 -9.10 -1.44 -12.70
N LEU A 154 -9.88 -0.41 -13.04
CA LEU A 154 -11.15 -0.61 -13.75
C LEU A 154 -10.94 -1.09 -15.18
N PHE A 155 -9.93 -0.56 -15.87
CA PHE A 155 -9.58 -0.96 -17.22
C PHE A 155 -9.12 -2.41 -17.27
N GLN A 156 -8.30 -2.85 -16.32
CA GLN A 156 -7.87 -4.24 -16.25
C GLN A 156 -9.06 -5.18 -16.08
N ILE A 157 -9.97 -4.89 -15.13
CA ILE A 157 -11.18 -5.69 -14.90
C ILE A 157 -12.06 -5.70 -16.16
N GLU A 158 -12.31 -4.53 -16.74
CA GLU A 158 -13.09 -4.38 -17.97
C GLU A 158 -12.54 -5.24 -19.11
N GLN A 159 -11.23 -5.17 -19.38
CA GLN A 159 -10.59 -5.98 -20.42
C GLN A 159 -10.66 -7.48 -20.09
N SER A 160 -10.43 -7.89 -18.84
CA SER A 160 -10.53 -9.29 -18.44
C SER A 160 -11.96 -9.84 -18.59
N LEU A 161 -12.98 -9.03 -18.30
CA LEU A 161 -14.39 -9.39 -18.54
C LEU A 161 -14.67 -9.56 -20.05
N VAL A 162 -14.23 -8.61 -20.86
CA VAL A 162 -14.42 -8.63 -22.32
C VAL A 162 -13.73 -9.84 -22.95
N SER A 163 -12.46 -10.09 -22.61
CA SER A 163 -11.70 -11.24 -23.13
C SER A 163 -12.25 -12.58 -22.62
N GLY A 164 -12.68 -12.67 -21.35
CA GLY A 164 -13.31 -13.88 -20.83
C GLY A 164 -14.62 -14.22 -21.54
N CYS A 165 -15.39 -13.21 -21.97
CA CYS A 165 -16.59 -13.40 -22.79
C CYS A 165 -16.27 -14.05 -24.15
N GLU A 166 -15.14 -13.71 -24.78
CA GLU A 166 -14.75 -14.30 -26.07
C GLU A 166 -14.59 -15.82 -25.98
N GLN A 167 -14.00 -16.29 -24.88
CA GLN A 167 -13.71 -17.70 -24.67
C GLN A 167 -14.98 -18.52 -24.40
N PHE A 168 -15.98 -17.93 -23.74
CA PHE A 168 -17.29 -18.55 -23.56
C PHE A 168 -18.08 -18.74 -24.85
N LEU A 169 -17.97 -17.77 -25.77
CA LEU A 169 -18.80 -17.75 -26.96
C LEU A 169 -18.30 -18.70 -28.06
N GLY A 170 -17.08 -19.23 -27.94
CA GLY A 170 -16.46 -20.12 -28.92
C GLY A 170 -16.22 -19.44 -30.27
N GLU A 171 -15.93 -20.22 -31.32
CA GLU A 171 -15.84 -19.73 -32.71
C GLU A 171 -17.24 -19.34 -33.26
N LYS A 172 -17.88 -18.31 -32.70
CA LYS A 172 -19.05 -17.67 -33.30
C LYS A 172 -18.62 -16.67 -34.36
N SER A 173 -19.54 -16.36 -35.29
CA SER A 173 -19.33 -15.33 -36.30
C SER A 173 -18.95 -13.98 -35.66
N SER A 174 -17.92 -13.32 -36.19
CA SER A 174 -17.31 -12.10 -35.65
C SER A 174 -18.29 -10.97 -35.28
N GLY A 175 -19.43 -10.85 -35.96
CA GLY A 175 -20.45 -9.84 -35.65
C GLY A 175 -21.14 -10.05 -34.30
N VAL A 176 -21.46 -11.30 -33.94
CA VAL A 176 -22.13 -11.64 -32.66
C VAL A 176 -21.19 -11.45 -31.48
N LEU A 177 -19.89 -11.71 -31.69
CA LEU A 177 -18.86 -11.51 -30.68
C LEU A 177 -18.74 -10.03 -30.29
N HIS A 178 -18.69 -9.14 -31.29
CA HIS A 178 -18.55 -7.70 -31.03
C HIS A 178 -19.75 -7.13 -30.26
N GLU A 179 -20.97 -7.53 -30.59
CA GLU A 179 -22.19 -7.06 -29.89
C GLU A 179 -22.20 -7.50 -28.42
N GLU A 180 -21.77 -8.74 -28.14
CA GLU A 180 -21.70 -9.21 -26.75
C GLU A 180 -20.57 -8.55 -25.95
N GLN A 181 -19.40 -8.33 -26.55
CA GLN A 181 -18.32 -7.59 -25.89
C GLN A 181 -18.76 -6.19 -25.47
N GLN A 182 -19.49 -5.50 -26.36
CA GLN A 182 -20.07 -4.20 -26.04
C GLN A 182 -21.12 -4.30 -24.94
N SER A 183 -21.94 -5.36 -24.95
CA SER A 183 -22.99 -5.58 -23.94
C SER A 183 -22.38 -5.84 -22.56
N VAL A 184 -21.35 -6.69 -22.47
CA VAL A 184 -20.59 -6.96 -21.24
C VAL A 184 -19.91 -5.69 -20.73
N GLN A 185 -19.19 -4.98 -21.59
CA GLN A 185 -18.53 -3.73 -21.23
C GLN A 185 -19.55 -2.70 -20.72
N GLN A 186 -20.66 -2.51 -21.43
CA GLN A 186 -21.70 -1.56 -21.05
C GLN A 186 -22.37 -1.97 -19.73
N ALA A 187 -22.68 -3.26 -19.53
CA ALA A 187 -23.24 -3.75 -18.28
C ALA A 187 -22.28 -3.54 -17.09
N PHE A 188 -20.97 -3.73 -17.31
CA PHE A 188 -19.95 -3.46 -16.29
C PHE A 188 -19.93 -1.97 -15.95
N LEU A 189 -19.79 -1.08 -16.95
CA LEU A 189 -19.83 0.37 -16.75
C LEU A 189 -21.12 0.83 -16.08
N ASP A 190 -22.25 0.23 -16.47
CA ASP A 190 -23.54 0.52 -15.90
C ASP A 190 -23.64 0.12 -14.45
N SER A 191 -22.83 -0.81 -13.96
CA SER A 191 -22.80 -1.29 -12.57
C SER A 191 -21.98 -0.42 -11.60
N LEU A 192 -21.13 0.48 -12.11
CA LEU A 192 -20.21 1.30 -11.32
C LEU A 192 -20.87 2.59 -10.79
N ASP A 193 -20.62 2.91 -9.53
CA ASP A 193 -20.85 4.21 -8.88
C ASP A 193 -19.55 4.63 -8.18
N ILE A 194 -18.83 5.62 -8.72
CA ILE A 194 -17.51 6.02 -8.24
C ILE A 194 -17.66 7.24 -7.34
N TRP A 195 -17.30 7.09 -6.06
CA TRP A 195 -17.37 8.13 -5.05
C TRP A 195 -15.98 8.48 -4.52
N ILE A 196 -15.60 9.74 -4.68
CA ILE A 196 -14.31 10.27 -4.29
C ILE A 196 -14.53 11.30 -3.18
N TYR A 197 -13.73 11.25 -2.12
CA TYR A 197 -13.84 12.29 -1.08
C TYR A 197 -13.36 13.64 -1.62
N ALA A 198 -12.12 13.71 -2.11
CA ALA A 198 -11.53 14.93 -2.66
C ALA A 198 -10.99 14.68 -4.07
N GLU A 199 -11.28 15.60 -4.99
CA GLU A 199 -10.82 15.59 -6.39
C GLU A 199 -9.99 16.85 -6.65
N ASN A 200 -8.97 16.73 -7.49
CA ASN A 200 -8.19 17.85 -7.97
C ASN A 200 -9.05 18.78 -8.85
N GLU A 201 -8.95 20.11 -8.67
CA GLU A 201 -9.70 21.07 -9.50
C GLU A 201 -9.28 21.11 -10.98
N ASN A 202 -8.11 20.55 -11.31
CA ASN A 202 -7.56 20.51 -12.66
C ASN A 202 -8.04 19.28 -13.46
N GLU A 203 -7.67 19.19 -14.74
CA GLU A 203 -8.06 18.04 -15.58
C GLU A 203 -7.59 16.70 -15.00
N ASP A 204 -8.46 15.70 -15.05
CA ASP A 204 -8.14 14.32 -14.69
C ASP A 204 -7.61 13.52 -15.89
N LEU A 205 -6.68 12.58 -15.66
CA LEU A 205 -6.30 11.57 -16.67
C LEU A 205 -7.28 10.40 -16.71
N LEU A 206 -8.47 10.52 -16.10
CA LEU A 206 -9.46 9.46 -16.00
C LEU A 206 -10.15 9.21 -17.35
N LEU A 207 -10.35 7.95 -17.72
CA LEU A 207 -11.09 7.61 -18.94
C LEU A 207 -12.50 8.18 -18.86
N LYS A 208 -12.97 8.82 -19.95
CA LYS A 208 -14.28 9.52 -19.99
C LYS A 208 -15.45 8.68 -19.50
N ARG A 209 -15.42 7.37 -19.77
CA ARG A 209 -16.46 6.42 -19.35
C ARG A 209 -16.50 6.20 -17.84
N TYR A 210 -15.37 6.30 -17.15
CA TYR A 210 -15.31 6.26 -15.68
C TYR A 210 -15.60 7.63 -15.07
N ALA A 211 -15.08 8.71 -15.68
CA ALA A 211 -15.40 10.08 -15.25
C ALA A 211 -16.91 10.36 -15.27
N ALA A 212 -17.64 9.82 -16.26
CA ALA A 212 -19.10 9.93 -16.34
C ALA A 212 -19.85 9.22 -15.18
N ARG A 213 -19.18 8.35 -14.42
CA ARG A 213 -19.71 7.62 -13.25
C ARG A 213 -19.18 8.18 -11.93
N MET A 214 -18.36 9.22 -11.98
CA MET A 214 -17.65 9.74 -10.83
C MET A 214 -18.40 10.89 -10.17
N HIS A 215 -18.35 10.90 -8.85
CA HIS A 215 -18.84 11.95 -7.99
C HIS A 215 -17.79 12.27 -6.93
N SER A 216 -17.50 13.56 -6.73
CA SER A 216 -16.64 14.04 -5.66
C SER A 216 -17.42 14.82 -4.61
N LEU A 217 -16.99 14.77 -3.35
CA LEU A 217 -17.58 15.59 -2.29
C LEU A 217 -17.02 17.01 -2.30
N ILE A 218 -15.71 17.15 -2.52
CA ILE A 218 -15.02 18.42 -2.58
C ILE A 218 -14.04 18.45 -3.75
N LEU A 219 -13.91 19.62 -4.36
CA LEU A 219 -12.82 19.96 -5.27
C LEU A 219 -11.73 20.67 -4.47
N CYS A 220 -10.47 20.42 -4.80
CA CYS A 220 -9.31 20.94 -4.08
C CYS A 220 -8.28 21.56 -5.04
N THR A 221 -7.76 22.72 -4.65
CA THR A 221 -6.57 23.29 -5.27
C THR A 221 -5.32 22.43 -5.01
N HIS A 222 -4.24 22.69 -5.74
CA HIS A 222 -2.93 22.03 -5.55
C HIS A 222 -2.42 22.01 -4.11
N SER A 223 -2.57 23.13 -3.39
CA SER A 223 -2.11 23.22 -2.01
C SER A 223 -2.99 22.42 -1.04
N GLU A 224 -4.30 22.38 -1.29
CA GLU A 224 -5.27 21.72 -0.42
C GLU A 224 -5.19 20.21 -0.54
N TRP A 225 -5.11 19.67 -1.75
CA TRP A 225 -5.03 18.22 -1.91
C TRP A 225 -3.70 17.66 -1.41
N ARG A 226 -2.58 18.39 -1.53
CA ARG A 226 -1.31 18.02 -0.89
C ARG A 226 -1.43 18.00 0.64
N ALA A 227 -2.07 19.02 1.22
CA ALA A 227 -2.31 19.05 2.66
C ALA A 227 -3.20 17.87 3.11
N LEU A 228 -4.21 17.49 2.32
CA LEU A 228 -5.03 16.31 2.57
C LEU A 228 -4.23 15.01 2.44
N SER A 229 -3.47 14.83 1.35
CA SER A 229 -2.64 13.66 1.09
C SER A 229 -1.67 13.40 2.24
N LEU A 230 -1.02 14.46 2.74
CA LEU A 230 -0.13 14.40 3.90
C LEU A 230 -0.88 13.92 5.16
N ARG A 231 -2.03 14.53 5.47
CA ARG A 231 -2.82 14.16 6.67
C ARG A 231 -3.37 12.73 6.57
N PHE A 232 -3.78 12.28 5.39
CA PHE A 232 -4.23 10.91 5.16
C PHE A 232 -3.07 9.91 5.32
N GLY A 233 -1.89 10.23 4.76
CA GLY A 233 -0.68 9.42 4.98
C GLY A 233 -0.29 9.33 6.45
N GLN A 234 -0.36 10.45 7.18
CA GLN A 234 -0.10 10.51 8.62
C GLN A 234 -1.11 9.68 9.43
N LEU A 235 -2.39 9.69 9.06
CA LEU A 235 -3.41 8.91 9.77
C LEU A 235 -3.14 7.41 9.60
N VAL A 236 -2.82 6.98 8.39
CA VAL A 236 -2.55 5.57 8.10
C VAL A 236 -1.25 5.07 8.73
N SER A 237 -0.22 5.91 8.82
CA SER A 237 1.05 5.51 9.47
C SER A 237 0.89 5.25 10.96
N VAL A 238 -0.07 5.91 11.61
CA VAL A 238 -0.37 5.74 13.05
C VAL A 238 -1.63 4.89 13.32
N GLY A 239 -2.26 4.38 12.27
CA GLY A 239 -3.51 3.62 12.31
C GLY A 239 -3.37 2.25 12.96
N LYS A 240 -4.51 1.61 13.21
CA LYS A 240 -4.55 0.27 13.84
C LYS A 240 -4.11 -0.85 12.89
N LEU A 241 -4.15 -0.65 11.58
CA LEU A 241 -3.90 -1.71 10.59
C LEU A 241 -2.56 -1.54 9.89
N SER A 242 -1.98 -2.63 9.39
CA SER A 242 -0.83 -2.55 8.49
C SER A 242 -1.23 -1.83 7.20
N ASN A 243 -0.32 -0.99 6.70
CA ASN A 243 -0.48 -0.27 5.44
C ASN A 243 -0.15 -1.15 4.20
N VAL A 244 0.08 -2.44 4.42
CA VAL A 244 0.30 -3.40 3.34
C VAL A 244 -1.01 -4.14 3.13
N GLY A 245 -1.61 -4.00 1.95
CA GLY A 245 -2.72 -4.87 1.54
C GLY A 245 -2.27 -6.33 1.66
N PHE A 246 -3.17 -7.28 1.84
CA PHE A 246 -2.85 -8.72 1.84
C PHE A 246 -1.86 -9.23 2.94
N SER A 247 -1.43 -8.42 3.92
CA SER A 247 -0.54 -8.86 5.00
C SER A 247 -1.26 -9.13 6.32
N TRP A 248 -0.67 -9.97 7.17
CA TRP A 248 -1.13 -10.15 8.56
C TRP A 248 -0.96 -8.85 9.36
N SER A 249 -1.94 -8.57 10.23
CA SER A 249 -1.86 -7.54 11.27
C SER A 249 -2.02 -8.23 12.62
N ILE A 250 -0.89 -8.39 13.33
CA ILE A 250 -0.83 -9.14 14.60
C ILE A 250 -0.57 -8.16 15.73
N GLU A 251 -1.47 -8.08 16.69
CA GLU A 251 -1.25 -7.31 17.91
C GLU A 251 -0.48 -8.15 18.93
N HIS A 252 0.64 -7.61 19.41
CA HIS A 252 1.48 -8.23 20.43
C HIS A 252 1.24 -7.61 21.81
N LYS A 253 1.30 -8.46 22.84
CA LYS A 253 1.28 -8.05 24.26
C LYS A 253 2.55 -7.29 24.63
N GLU A 254 3.69 -7.78 24.14
CA GLU A 254 5.01 -7.22 24.40
C GLU A 254 5.99 -7.61 23.28
N MET A 255 7.13 -6.91 23.23
CA MET A 255 8.23 -7.29 22.34
C MET A 255 8.80 -8.65 22.78
N PRO A 256 8.95 -9.62 21.87
CA PRO A 256 9.55 -10.89 22.23
C PRO A 256 10.99 -10.72 22.71
N LEU A 257 11.36 -11.47 23.76
CA LEU A 257 12.74 -11.55 24.23
C LEU A 257 13.57 -12.30 23.19
N GLN A 258 14.72 -11.73 22.83
CA GLN A 258 15.68 -12.37 21.94
C GLN A 258 16.44 -13.45 22.69
N SER A 259 16.62 -14.62 22.06
CA SER A 259 17.62 -15.60 22.49
C SER A 259 19.04 -15.05 22.26
N ASP A 260 19.99 -15.52 23.07
CA ASP A 260 21.42 -15.14 22.95
C ASP A 260 22.01 -15.55 21.59
N GLU A 261 21.42 -16.55 20.94
CA GLU A 261 21.69 -16.92 19.55
C GLU A 261 20.54 -16.40 18.68
N THR A 262 20.72 -15.26 18.02
CA THR A 262 19.84 -14.88 16.90
C THR A 262 20.23 -15.75 15.72
N GLY A 263 19.32 -16.62 15.26
CA GLY A 263 19.56 -17.51 14.11
C GLY A 263 19.83 -16.76 12.79
N SER A 264 19.02 -17.01 11.76
CA SER A 264 19.22 -16.42 10.43
C SER A 264 18.80 -14.94 10.32
N PHE A 265 18.09 -14.42 11.32
CA PHE A 265 17.57 -13.06 11.35
C PHE A 265 18.59 -12.04 11.88
N LYS A 266 18.57 -10.84 11.29
CA LYS A 266 19.26 -9.64 11.83
C LYS A 266 18.25 -8.56 12.17
N LEU A 267 18.39 -7.95 13.36
CA LEU A 267 17.56 -6.85 13.80
C LEU A 267 18.18 -5.50 13.41
N ILE A 268 17.37 -4.63 12.80
CA ILE A 268 17.67 -3.22 12.58
C ILE A 268 16.56 -2.36 13.23
N THR A 269 16.95 -1.28 13.90
CA THR A 269 16.04 -0.24 14.41
C THR A 269 16.17 0.99 13.52
N THR A 270 15.03 1.61 13.19
CA THR A 270 14.92 2.76 12.28
C THR A 270 13.99 3.81 12.88
N HIS A 271 14.26 5.10 12.60
CA HIS A 271 13.56 6.23 13.18
C HIS A 271 12.94 7.20 12.14
N LEU A 272 12.49 6.70 10.98
CA LEU A 272 11.94 7.56 9.93
C LEU A 272 10.72 8.34 10.43
N GLN A 273 10.68 9.64 10.11
CA GLN A 273 9.63 10.57 10.55
C GLN A 273 9.39 10.58 12.09
N ASN A 274 10.42 10.27 12.89
CA ASN A 274 10.36 10.12 14.35
C ASN A 274 9.50 8.93 14.84
N VAL A 275 9.22 7.96 13.96
CA VAL A 275 8.57 6.70 14.34
C VAL A 275 9.65 5.65 14.50
N GLU A 276 9.74 5.01 15.68
CA GLU A 276 10.62 3.86 15.88
C GLU A 276 9.99 2.61 15.25
N GLN A 277 10.77 1.88 14.45
CA GLN A 277 10.42 0.56 13.95
C GLN A 277 11.60 -0.40 14.14
N LYS A 278 11.31 -1.58 14.69
CA LYS A 278 12.26 -2.69 14.84
C LYS A 278 11.97 -3.74 13.78
N THR A 279 12.91 -4.01 12.89
CA THR A 279 12.74 -4.92 11.75
C THR A 279 13.76 -6.04 11.81
N TYR A 280 13.26 -7.26 11.97
CA TYR A 280 14.03 -8.48 11.77
C TYR A 280 14.02 -8.84 10.30
N ILE A 281 15.19 -9.11 9.74
CA ILE A 281 15.36 -9.36 8.32
C ILE A 281 16.11 -10.68 8.14
N TRP A 282 15.61 -11.49 7.22
CA TRP A 282 16.24 -12.71 6.77
C TRP A 282 16.33 -12.72 5.24
N PHE A 283 17.52 -13.01 4.72
CA PHE A 283 17.73 -13.16 3.28
C PHE A 283 17.77 -14.63 2.90
N TYR A 284 16.98 -15.00 1.89
CA TYR A 284 16.99 -16.33 1.31
C TYR A 284 17.57 -16.30 -0.12
N PRO A 285 18.47 -17.24 -0.50
CA PRO A 285 19.05 -18.27 0.35
C PRO A 285 20.08 -17.74 1.37
N ASN A 286 20.67 -16.56 1.12
CA ASN A 286 21.59 -15.87 2.03
C ASN A 286 21.83 -14.42 1.57
N GLN A 287 22.54 -13.63 2.40
CA GLN A 287 22.87 -12.22 2.14
C GLN A 287 23.74 -11.99 0.89
N ALA A 288 24.54 -12.97 0.46
CA ALA A 288 25.49 -12.77 -0.65
C ALA A 288 24.82 -12.90 -2.04
N ALA A 289 23.77 -13.72 -2.14
CA ALA A 289 23.00 -13.88 -3.37
C ALA A 289 21.48 -13.92 -3.07
N PRO A 290 20.93 -12.88 -2.44
CA PRO A 290 19.55 -12.89 -1.97
C PRO A 290 18.59 -12.83 -3.16
N GLN A 291 17.55 -13.66 -3.09
CA GLN A 291 16.42 -13.67 -4.02
C GLN A 291 15.13 -13.24 -3.32
N VAL A 292 15.05 -13.50 -2.01
CA VAL A 292 13.95 -13.06 -1.14
C VAL A 292 14.53 -12.31 0.05
N ALA A 293 13.88 -11.20 0.40
CA ALA A 293 14.08 -10.50 1.66
C ALA A 293 12.82 -10.66 2.51
N ALA A 294 12.90 -11.50 3.54
CA ALA A 294 11.82 -11.74 4.48
C ALA A 294 11.97 -10.80 5.69
N THR A 295 10.88 -10.18 6.11
CA THR A 295 10.87 -9.17 7.17
C THR A 295 9.79 -9.46 8.21
N ILE A 296 10.11 -9.24 9.48
CA ILE A 296 9.14 -9.15 10.58
C ILE A 296 9.40 -7.85 11.28
N ARG A 297 8.42 -6.95 11.25
CA ARG A 297 8.56 -5.61 11.83
C ARG A 297 7.61 -5.39 12.98
N PHE A 298 8.13 -4.72 13.99
CA PHE A 298 7.41 -4.28 15.16
C PHE A 298 7.37 -2.76 15.20
N LYS A 299 6.17 -2.21 15.35
CA LYS A 299 5.94 -0.77 15.52
C LYS A 299 4.78 -0.51 16.48
N ARG A 300 4.76 0.67 17.08
CA ARG A 300 3.61 1.11 17.89
C ARG A 300 2.69 2.00 17.07
N ASN A 301 1.38 1.80 17.21
CA ASN A 301 0.39 2.71 16.66
C ASN A 301 0.12 3.89 17.63
N ALA A 302 -0.76 4.83 17.24
CA ALA A 302 -1.12 5.96 18.09
C ALA A 302 -1.78 5.57 19.43
N ALA A 303 -2.37 4.38 19.53
CA ALA A 303 -2.95 3.86 20.76
C ALA A 303 -1.91 3.16 21.66
N GLY A 304 -0.64 3.09 21.24
CA GLY A 304 0.44 2.41 21.94
C GLY A 304 0.46 0.88 21.75
N GLU A 305 -0.46 0.33 20.95
CA GLU A 305 -0.53 -1.09 20.64
C GLU A 305 0.68 -1.49 19.81
N LEU A 306 1.30 -2.63 20.16
CA LEU A 306 2.45 -3.15 19.45
C LEU A 306 1.99 -4.01 18.28
N LEU A 307 2.16 -3.52 17.06
CA LEU A 307 1.83 -4.23 15.84
C LEU A 307 3.04 -4.99 15.32
N CYS A 308 2.83 -6.25 14.98
CA CYS A 308 3.78 -7.12 14.29
C CYS A 308 3.26 -7.43 12.88
N VAL A 309 4.12 -7.22 11.89
CA VAL A 309 3.77 -7.43 10.47
C VAL A 309 4.85 -8.26 9.78
N PRO A 310 4.60 -9.55 9.49
CA PRO A 310 5.45 -10.33 8.59
C PRO A 310 5.20 -9.93 7.13
N TYR A 311 6.26 -9.90 6.32
CA TYR A 311 6.18 -9.60 4.90
C TYR A 311 7.41 -10.12 4.13
N MET A 312 7.23 -10.52 2.88
CA MET A 312 8.33 -10.91 2.00
C MET A 312 8.41 -10.03 0.77
N ILE A 313 9.64 -9.71 0.39
CA ILE A 313 9.97 -8.94 -0.79
C ILE A 313 10.72 -9.87 -1.73
N TYR A 314 10.20 -10.05 -2.93
CA TYR A 314 10.79 -10.88 -3.96
C TYR A 314 11.62 -10.05 -4.92
N GLY A 315 12.77 -10.60 -5.31
CA GLY A 315 13.42 -10.27 -6.57
C GLY A 315 12.59 -10.77 -7.76
N SER A 316 13.26 -11.14 -8.86
CA SER A 316 12.57 -11.76 -9.99
C SER A 316 12.43 -13.27 -9.78
N LEU A 317 11.19 -13.76 -9.81
CA LEU A 317 10.80 -15.17 -9.69
C LEU A 317 10.12 -15.64 -10.97
N LEU A 318 10.26 -16.92 -11.32
CA LEU A 318 9.53 -17.49 -12.45
C LEU A 318 8.08 -17.77 -12.03
N TRP A 319 7.11 -17.35 -12.83
CA TRP A 319 5.68 -17.56 -12.56
C TRP A 319 5.32 -19.01 -12.30
N LYS A 320 5.88 -19.93 -13.11
CA LYS A 320 5.66 -21.37 -12.95
C LYS A 320 6.02 -21.88 -11.54
N ASN A 321 7.01 -21.27 -10.88
CA ASN A 321 7.40 -21.65 -9.54
C ASN A 321 6.38 -21.15 -8.51
N VAL A 322 5.87 -19.92 -8.67
CA VAL A 322 4.82 -19.36 -7.80
C VAL A 322 3.55 -20.23 -7.87
N SER A 323 3.12 -20.57 -9.09
CA SER A 323 1.99 -21.49 -9.32
C SER A 323 2.23 -22.88 -8.70
N LEU A 324 3.43 -23.44 -8.90
CA LEU A 324 3.78 -24.77 -8.37
C LEU A 324 3.76 -24.78 -6.83
N VAL A 325 4.31 -23.75 -6.19
CA VAL A 325 4.30 -23.61 -4.73
C VAL A 325 2.86 -23.48 -4.21
N GLN A 326 2.01 -22.68 -4.85
CA GLN A 326 0.60 -22.57 -4.46
C GLN A 326 -0.10 -23.94 -4.52
N LYS A 327 0.10 -24.71 -5.60
CA LYS A 327 -0.47 -26.05 -5.77
C LYS A 327 0.06 -27.02 -4.71
N HIS A 328 1.36 -26.95 -4.42
CA HIS A 328 1.98 -27.75 -3.36
C HIS A 328 1.34 -27.45 -2.00
N ILE A 329 1.15 -26.17 -1.65
CA ILE A 329 0.46 -25.76 -0.42
C ILE A 329 -0.96 -26.31 -0.38
N SER A 330 -1.70 -26.26 -1.50
CA SER A 330 -3.05 -26.80 -1.60
C SER A 330 -3.11 -28.30 -1.32
N VAL A 331 -2.18 -29.07 -1.88
CA VAL A 331 -2.10 -30.53 -1.65
C VAL A 331 -1.77 -30.84 -0.19
N ILE A 332 -0.84 -30.09 0.42
CA ILE A 332 -0.51 -30.24 1.84
C ILE A 332 -1.72 -29.93 2.71
N ALA A 333 -2.48 -28.88 2.38
CA ALA A 333 -3.70 -28.52 3.11
C ALA A 333 -4.69 -29.68 3.15
N GLU A 334 -4.88 -30.40 2.05
CA GLU A 334 -5.73 -31.59 2.00
C GLU A 334 -5.19 -32.74 2.85
N GLN A 335 -3.87 -32.99 2.79
CA GLN A 335 -3.22 -34.03 3.59
C GLN A 335 -3.31 -33.76 5.10
N GLN A 336 -3.38 -32.49 5.51
CA GLN A 336 -3.50 -32.05 6.91
C GLN A 336 -4.96 -31.80 7.35
N ASP A 337 -5.94 -32.22 6.55
CA ASP A 337 -7.38 -32.03 6.81
C ASP A 337 -7.77 -30.55 6.99
N LYS A 338 -7.12 -29.66 6.22
CA LYS A 338 -7.41 -28.22 6.13
C LYS A 338 -8.15 -27.89 4.84
N LYS A 339 -9.30 -28.55 4.65
CA LYS A 339 -10.11 -28.47 3.42
C LYS A 339 -10.46 -27.03 3.03
N SER A 340 -10.79 -26.17 4.01
CA SER A 340 -11.13 -24.77 3.72
C SER A 340 -9.97 -24.01 3.09
N VAL A 341 -8.72 -24.31 3.45
CA VAL A 341 -7.53 -23.71 2.80
C VAL A 341 -7.38 -24.19 1.37
N SER A 342 -7.54 -25.49 1.08
CA SER A 342 -7.50 -25.99 -0.31
C SER A 342 -8.59 -25.35 -1.16
N VAL A 343 -9.83 -25.31 -0.66
CA VAL A 343 -10.94 -24.67 -1.39
C VAL A 343 -10.67 -23.18 -1.60
N PHE A 344 -10.19 -22.49 -0.57
CA PHE A 344 -9.81 -21.08 -0.62
C PHE A 344 -8.77 -20.81 -1.72
N LEU A 345 -7.68 -21.57 -1.76
CA LEU A 345 -6.63 -21.40 -2.78
C LEU A 345 -7.15 -21.65 -4.20
N ASN A 346 -8.06 -22.61 -4.36
CA ASN A 346 -8.59 -23.03 -5.65
C ASN A 346 -9.92 -22.34 -6.04
N GLN A 347 -10.35 -21.29 -5.31
CA GLN A 347 -11.65 -20.63 -5.57
C GLN A 347 -11.82 -20.13 -7.01
N ASN A 348 -10.73 -19.74 -7.66
CA ASN A 348 -10.77 -19.28 -9.05
C ASN A 348 -10.72 -20.42 -10.08
N ASN A 349 -10.29 -21.62 -9.70
CA ASN A 349 -10.15 -22.77 -10.61
C ASN A 349 -11.50 -23.30 -11.10
N GLN A 350 -12.59 -23.00 -10.38
CA GLN A 350 -13.95 -23.37 -10.82
C GLN A 350 -14.44 -22.54 -12.01
N TYR A 351 -13.76 -21.43 -12.33
CA TYR A 351 -14.09 -20.54 -13.43
C TYR A 351 -13.19 -20.86 -14.63
N ASP A 352 -13.55 -21.91 -15.38
CA ASP A 352 -12.90 -22.45 -16.61
C ASP A 352 -12.91 -21.50 -17.83
N ILE A 353 -12.93 -20.21 -17.56
CA ILE A 353 -13.46 -19.17 -18.45
C ILE A 353 -12.36 -18.25 -18.97
N ILE A 354 -11.27 -18.15 -18.22
CA ILE A 354 -10.12 -17.32 -18.56
C ILE A 354 -8.96 -18.29 -18.72
N GLY A 355 -8.64 -18.60 -19.98
CA GLY A 355 -7.92 -19.78 -20.46
C GLY A 355 -6.48 -19.97 -19.97
N THR A 356 -6.01 -19.17 -19.00
CA THR A 356 -4.71 -19.34 -18.36
C THR A 356 -4.75 -18.91 -16.88
N GLU A 357 -4.05 -19.67 -16.01
CA GLU A 357 -3.84 -19.34 -14.58
C GLU A 357 -3.18 -17.96 -14.41
N ALA A 358 -2.48 -17.47 -15.44
CA ALA A 358 -1.90 -16.14 -15.51
C ALA A 358 -2.94 -15.01 -15.37
N SER A 359 -4.21 -15.30 -15.65
CA SER A 359 -5.31 -14.34 -15.46
C SER A 359 -5.62 -14.05 -13.98
N TYR A 360 -5.13 -14.90 -13.08
CA TYR A 360 -5.31 -14.78 -11.63
C TYR A 360 -3.99 -14.63 -10.87
N ILE A 361 -2.94 -14.09 -11.52
CA ILE A 361 -1.60 -13.90 -10.90
C ILE A 361 -1.68 -13.24 -9.54
N ARG A 362 -2.46 -12.17 -9.42
CA ARG A 362 -2.61 -11.42 -8.17
C ARG A 362 -3.15 -12.31 -7.05
N TRP A 363 -4.17 -13.11 -7.34
CA TRP A 363 -4.74 -14.07 -6.38
C TRP A 363 -3.70 -15.12 -5.94
N VAL A 364 -3.07 -15.79 -6.90
CA VAL A 364 -2.09 -16.85 -6.62
C VAL A 364 -0.90 -16.30 -5.83
N ALA A 365 -0.35 -15.16 -6.24
CA ALA A 365 0.77 -14.53 -5.55
C ALA A 365 0.40 -14.07 -4.13
N GLU A 366 -0.68 -13.29 -3.98
CA GLU A 366 -1.04 -12.72 -2.67
C GLU A 366 -1.53 -13.78 -1.66
N THR A 367 -2.14 -14.87 -2.11
CA THR A 367 -2.50 -16.00 -1.23
C THR A 367 -1.28 -16.85 -0.85
N THR A 368 -0.34 -17.04 -1.77
CA THR A 368 0.95 -17.68 -1.46
C THR A 368 1.73 -16.86 -0.43
N ASP A 369 1.82 -15.54 -0.63
CA ASP A 369 2.49 -14.61 0.28
C ASP A 369 1.89 -14.63 1.69
N LEU A 370 0.56 -14.69 1.77
CA LEU A 370 -0.16 -14.78 3.03
C LEU A 370 0.27 -16.00 3.84
N ILE A 371 0.30 -17.16 3.19
CA ILE A 371 0.63 -18.43 3.83
C ILE A 371 2.10 -18.46 4.23
N LEU A 372 3.00 -18.14 3.30
CA LEU A 372 4.44 -18.10 3.58
C LEU A 372 4.79 -17.09 4.69
N SER A 373 4.08 -15.96 4.78
CA SER A 373 4.28 -14.98 5.86
C SER A 373 3.83 -15.51 7.23
N SER A 374 2.87 -16.44 7.28
CA SER A 374 2.51 -17.11 8.54
C SER A 374 3.59 -18.09 9.00
N LEU A 375 4.22 -18.80 8.06
CA LEU A 375 5.35 -19.69 8.34
C LEU A 375 6.59 -18.90 8.75
N LEU A 376 6.80 -17.73 8.14
CA LEU A 376 7.88 -16.81 8.52
C LEU A 376 7.76 -16.44 10.00
N MET A 377 6.54 -16.20 10.49
CA MET A 377 6.29 -15.97 11.92
C MET A 377 6.61 -17.19 12.79
N LYS A 378 6.37 -18.42 12.30
CA LYS A 378 6.74 -19.65 13.02
C LYS A 378 8.25 -19.84 13.08
N LYS A 379 8.96 -19.62 11.96
CA LYS A 379 10.42 -19.62 11.91
C LYS A 379 11.01 -18.58 12.87
N PHE A 380 10.42 -17.39 12.94
CA PHE A 380 10.84 -16.36 13.89
C PHE A 380 10.62 -16.74 15.34
N ALA A 381 9.45 -17.34 15.66
CA ALA A 381 9.17 -17.85 16.98
C ALA A 381 10.23 -18.88 17.42
N ASP A 382 10.65 -19.75 16.51
CA ASP A 382 11.69 -20.74 16.74
C ASP A 382 13.09 -20.09 16.89
N GLU A 383 13.58 -19.38 15.88
CA GLU A 383 14.97 -18.94 15.81
C GLU A 383 15.33 -17.70 16.63
N VAL A 384 14.37 -16.82 16.89
CA VAL A 384 14.63 -15.55 17.61
C VAL A 384 14.18 -15.65 19.06
N VAL A 385 13.18 -16.48 19.34
CA VAL A 385 12.55 -16.55 20.66
C VAL A 385 12.76 -17.91 21.32
N GLY A 386 13.19 -18.93 20.59
CA GLY A 386 13.42 -20.28 21.10
C GLY A 386 12.13 -21.06 21.38
N VAL A 387 11.05 -20.76 20.65
CA VAL A 387 9.73 -21.37 20.83
C VAL A 387 9.29 -22.09 19.56
N ASN A 388 9.60 -23.39 19.50
CA ASN A 388 9.36 -24.26 18.35
C ASN A 388 7.86 -24.59 18.13
N ASN A 389 6.99 -24.30 19.10
CA ASN A 389 5.54 -24.53 18.99
C ASN A 389 4.80 -23.19 18.89
N TRP A 390 4.18 -22.95 17.73
CA TRP A 390 3.40 -21.73 17.47
C TRP A 390 2.36 -21.41 18.55
N LYS A 391 1.64 -22.40 19.09
CA LYS A 391 0.61 -22.16 20.12
C LYS A 391 1.20 -21.61 21.42
N ASN A 392 2.41 -22.01 21.76
CA ASN A 392 3.13 -21.49 22.93
C ASN A 392 3.56 -20.04 22.68
N TYR A 393 4.02 -19.73 21.46
CA TYR A 393 4.38 -18.38 21.07
C TYR A 393 3.16 -17.45 21.08
N GLU A 394 2.08 -17.89 20.44
CA GLU A 394 0.82 -17.16 20.33
C GLU A 394 0.25 -16.85 21.72
N SER A 395 0.10 -17.85 22.58
CA SER A 395 -0.44 -17.66 23.93
C SER A 395 0.40 -16.70 24.79
N LYS A 396 1.74 -16.69 24.60
CA LYS A 396 2.64 -15.81 25.36
C LYS A 396 2.69 -14.38 24.82
N TYR A 397 2.88 -14.20 23.51
CA TYR A 397 3.21 -12.89 22.93
C TYR A 397 2.07 -12.27 22.11
N VAL A 398 1.19 -13.07 21.53
CA VAL A 398 0.11 -12.55 20.68
C VAL A 398 -1.09 -12.19 21.54
N LYS A 399 -1.60 -10.97 21.36
CA LYS A 399 -2.87 -10.51 21.93
C LYS A 399 -4.03 -10.86 21.01
N GLU A 400 -3.89 -10.56 19.73
CA GLU A 400 -4.93 -10.78 18.72
C GLU A 400 -4.32 -10.86 17.32
N ILE A 401 -4.85 -11.75 16.47
CA ILE A 401 -4.64 -11.73 15.03
C ILE A 401 -5.90 -11.13 14.40
N ARG A 402 -5.78 -10.01 13.69
CA ARG A 402 -6.91 -9.21 13.21
C ARG A 402 -7.51 -9.76 11.90
N TYR A 403 -8.08 -10.95 11.96
CA TYR A 403 -8.64 -11.66 10.80
C TYR A 403 -9.68 -10.85 10.03
N ASP A 404 -10.60 -10.17 10.71
CA ASP A 404 -11.70 -9.43 10.06
C ASP A 404 -11.20 -8.34 9.11
N SER A 405 -10.05 -7.73 9.42
CA SER A 405 -9.43 -6.70 8.60
C SER A 405 -8.72 -7.25 7.34
N LEU A 406 -8.51 -8.56 7.28
CA LEU A 406 -7.85 -9.25 6.18
C LEU A 406 -8.84 -9.72 5.12
N LEU A 407 -10.02 -10.17 5.55
CA LEU A 407 -11.04 -10.79 4.69
C LEU A 407 -11.44 -9.97 3.46
N PRO A 408 -11.59 -8.62 3.52
CA PRO A 408 -11.93 -7.84 2.34
C PRO A 408 -10.93 -7.95 1.18
N ASN A 409 -9.70 -8.40 1.42
CA ASN A 409 -8.72 -8.66 0.35
C ASN A 409 -8.91 -10.02 -0.31
N TYR A 410 -9.56 -10.98 0.35
CA TYR A 410 -9.57 -12.38 -0.03
C TYR A 410 -10.96 -12.99 -0.13
N ARG A 411 -12.00 -12.16 -0.18
CA ARG A 411 -13.38 -12.61 -0.35
C ARG A 411 -13.86 -12.28 -1.76
N LEU A 412 -13.82 -13.28 -2.63
CA LEU A 412 -14.35 -13.15 -4.01
C LEU A 412 -15.87 -13.12 -4.00
N HIS A 413 -16.48 -14.06 -3.27
CA HIS A 413 -17.91 -14.12 -3.00
C HIS A 413 -18.09 -14.94 -1.71
N ILE A 414 -19.28 -14.83 -1.10
CA ILE A 414 -19.58 -15.64 0.08
C ILE A 414 -19.78 -17.08 -0.37
N GLN A 415 -18.89 -17.97 0.05
CA GLN A 415 -18.97 -19.39 -0.22
C GLN A 415 -19.04 -20.10 1.13
N LYS A 416 -20.23 -20.56 1.50
CA LYS A 416 -20.45 -21.23 2.78
C LYS A 416 -19.93 -22.66 2.71
N ASP A 417 -19.16 -23.03 3.71
CA ASP A 417 -18.84 -24.42 4.00
C ASP A 417 -20.11 -25.18 4.40
N GLU A 418 -20.33 -26.35 3.79
CA GLU A 418 -21.59 -27.10 3.91
C GLU A 418 -21.86 -27.59 5.34
N GLU A 419 -20.80 -27.85 6.13
CA GLU A 419 -20.93 -28.37 7.50
C GLU A 419 -21.08 -27.25 8.53
N SER A 420 -20.24 -26.22 8.46
CA SER A 420 -20.19 -25.13 9.46
C SER A 420 -21.11 -23.95 9.14
N MET A 421 -21.58 -23.84 7.89
CA MET A 421 -22.33 -22.68 7.34
C MET A 421 -21.56 -21.36 7.44
N LEU A 422 -20.27 -21.40 7.77
CA LEU A 422 -19.36 -20.26 7.80
C LEU A 422 -18.73 -20.05 6.43
N ASP A 423 -18.29 -18.83 6.16
CA ASP A 423 -17.61 -18.52 4.90
C ASP A 423 -16.24 -19.23 4.83
N ILE A 424 -15.89 -19.79 3.67
CA ILE A 424 -14.65 -20.54 3.46
C ILE A 424 -13.42 -19.67 3.71
N ALA A 425 -13.44 -18.39 3.31
CA ALA A 425 -12.33 -17.48 3.57
C ALA A 425 -12.11 -17.27 5.08
N ASP A 426 -13.18 -17.16 5.88
CA ASP A 426 -13.10 -17.03 7.35
C ASP A 426 -12.44 -18.22 8.01
N LEU A 427 -12.75 -19.42 7.53
CA LEU A 427 -12.18 -20.68 8.02
C LEU A 427 -10.73 -20.82 7.58
N ALA A 428 -10.44 -20.55 6.30
CA ALA A 428 -9.13 -20.68 5.70
C ALA A 428 -8.09 -19.80 6.39
N VAL A 429 -8.37 -18.50 6.60
CA VAL A 429 -7.40 -17.58 7.23
C VAL A 429 -7.02 -18.00 8.66
N LYS A 430 -7.89 -18.73 9.36
CA LYS A 430 -7.59 -19.31 10.68
C LYS A 430 -6.81 -20.61 10.55
N GLN A 431 -7.24 -21.50 9.66
CA GLN A 431 -6.59 -22.80 9.42
C GLN A 431 -5.15 -22.67 8.90
N ILE A 432 -4.81 -21.60 8.16
CA ILE A 432 -3.44 -21.32 7.70
C ILE A 432 -2.44 -21.35 8.87
N TRP A 433 -2.80 -20.78 10.03
CA TRP A 433 -1.95 -20.78 11.22
C TRP A 433 -1.74 -22.16 11.83
N GLU A 434 -2.61 -23.11 11.52
CA GLU A 434 -2.55 -24.49 12.01
C GLU A 434 -1.75 -25.42 11.09
N MET A 435 -1.43 -25.00 9.86
CA MET A 435 -0.69 -25.83 8.91
C MET A 435 0.79 -25.95 9.29
N ASP A 436 1.41 -27.11 9.06
CA ASP A 436 2.80 -27.36 9.43
C ASP A 436 3.63 -27.86 8.24
N PHE A 437 4.58 -27.06 7.76
CA PHE A 437 5.51 -27.41 6.68
C PHE A 437 6.74 -26.50 6.69
N SER A 438 7.81 -26.97 6.04
CA SER A 438 9.11 -26.27 5.94
C SER A 438 9.00 -25.04 5.04
N LEU A 439 9.29 -23.86 5.61
CA LEU A 439 9.35 -22.61 4.84
C LEU A 439 10.50 -22.65 3.83
N GLU A 440 11.64 -23.21 4.22
CA GLU A 440 12.84 -23.32 3.41
C GLU A 440 12.64 -24.19 2.17
N ASP A 441 11.86 -25.27 2.28
CA ASP A 441 11.58 -26.17 1.15
C ASP A 441 10.73 -25.43 0.11
N LEU A 442 9.70 -24.72 0.55
CA LEU A 442 8.89 -23.91 -0.38
C LEU A 442 9.66 -22.73 -0.96
N LEU A 443 10.52 -22.08 -0.18
CA LEU A 443 11.39 -21.02 -0.72
C LEU A 443 12.41 -21.60 -1.71
N ALA A 444 12.89 -22.82 -1.53
CA ALA A 444 13.77 -23.50 -2.48
C ALA A 444 13.05 -23.75 -3.81
N GLU A 445 11.80 -24.23 -3.76
CA GLU A 445 10.96 -24.40 -4.94
C GLU A 445 10.62 -23.06 -5.61
N LEU A 446 10.24 -22.05 -4.82
CA LEU A 446 9.86 -20.72 -5.29
C LEU A 446 11.02 -20.05 -6.04
N THR A 447 12.23 -20.14 -5.49
CA THR A 447 13.43 -19.49 -6.00
C THR A 447 14.25 -20.35 -6.98
N ALA A 448 13.76 -21.55 -7.32
CA ALA A 448 14.47 -22.46 -8.21
C ALA A 448 14.74 -21.84 -9.58
N GLY A 449 16.03 -21.69 -9.94
CA GLY A 449 16.45 -21.06 -11.19
C GLY A 449 16.31 -19.53 -11.23
N GLY A 450 15.87 -18.90 -10.14
CA GLY A 450 15.79 -17.45 -9.99
C GLY A 450 17.18 -16.81 -9.86
N LYS A 451 17.25 -15.50 -10.11
CA LYS A 451 18.48 -14.71 -10.00
C LYS A 451 18.45 -13.85 -8.75
N SER A 452 19.63 -13.59 -8.18
CA SER A 452 19.74 -12.61 -7.10
C SER A 452 19.32 -11.23 -7.60
N PHE A 453 18.68 -10.45 -6.72
CA PHE A 453 18.41 -9.04 -6.99
C PHE A 453 19.64 -8.14 -6.77
N LEU A 454 20.77 -8.70 -6.31
CA LEU A 454 22.08 -8.06 -6.37
C LEU A 454 22.72 -8.36 -7.74
N LYS A 455 23.21 -7.33 -8.43
CA LYS A 455 23.94 -7.51 -9.70
C LYS A 455 25.31 -8.16 -9.42
N ASN A 456 25.67 -9.15 -10.22
CA ASN A 456 26.98 -9.78 -10.26
C ASN A 456 27.90 -9.11 -11.31
N ASP A 457 27.91 -7.78 -11.38
CA ASP A 457 28.82 -7.09 -12.31
C ASP A 457 30.15 -6.78 -11.64
N SER A 458 31.24 -7.08 -12.33
CA SER A 458 32.62 -6.77 -11.91
C SER A 458 32.90 -5.27 -11.71
N SER A 459 31.99 -4.39 -12.15
CA SER A 459 32.02 -2.95 -11.89
C SER A 459 31.36 -2.53 -10.58
N THR A 460 30.61 -3.44 -9.92
CA THR A 460 29.92 -3.22 -8.64
C THR A 460 30.68 -3.77 -7.42
N GLU A 461 32.00 -3.97 -7.54
CA GLU A 461 32.85 -4.45 -6.44
C GLU A 461 32.59 -3.67 -5.13
N ASN A 462 31.96 -4.36 -4.17
CA ASN A 462 31.92 -4.04 -2.73
C ASN A 462 31.23 -2.73 -2.30
N LEU A 463 30.07 -2.40 -2.87
CA LEU A 463 29.19 -1.36 -2.30
C LEU A 463 28.63 -1.77 -0.92
N TRP A 464 28.30 -3.05 -0.77
CA TRP A 464 27.67 -3.57 0.45
C TRP A 464 28.71 -4.09 1.44
N SER A 465 28.63 -3.62 2.68
CA SER A 465 29.35 -4.26 3.79
C SER A 465 28.75 -5.63 4.08
N LYS A 466 29.62 -6.62 4.37
CA LYS A 466 29.21 -7.89 4.96
C LYS A 466 29.04 -7.79 6.47
N GLU A 467 29.78 -6.88 7.09
CA GLU A 467 29.72 -6.62 8.52
C GLU A 467 28.60 -5.62 8.82
N LEU A 468 27.81 -5.91 9.85
CA LEU A 468 26.73 -5.06 10.32
C LEU A 468 27.19 -4.40 11.61
N GLU A 469 27.70 -3.18 11.51
CA GLU A 469 28.19 -2.40 12.64
C GLU A 469 27.05 -1.55 13.24
N THR A 470 26.38 -0.74 12.41
CA THR A 470 25.26 0.08 12.87
C THR A 470 23.92 -0.64 12.69
N VAL A 471 23.26 -0.93 13.81
CA VAL A 471 21.92 -1.55 13.87
C VAL A 471 20.82 -0.55 14.24
N ASP A 472 21.16 0.64 14.70
CA ASP A 472 20.21 1.70 15.06
C ASP A 472 20.43 2.92 14.15
N LEU A 473 19.43 3.21 13.31
CA LEU A 473 19.52 4.19 12.23
C LEU A 473 18.69 5.43 12.58
N PRO A 474 19.34 6.53 13.01
CA PRO A 474 18.63 7.78 13.30
C PRO A 474 18.13 8.44 12.01
N ILE A 475 17.17 9.37 12.18
CA ILE A 475 16.50 10.05 11.06
C ILE A 475 17.44 10.88 10.17
N ASP A 476 18.57 11.32 10.71
CA ASP A 476 19.60 12.13 10.06
C ASP A 476 20.75 11.30 9.48
N SER A 477 20.62 9.98 9.47
CA SER A 477 21.65 9.10 8.93
C SER A 477 21.77 9.27 7.41
N PRO A 478 22.98 9.41 6.85
CA PRO A 478 23.17 9.59 5.39
C PRO A 478 22.62 8.43 4.55
N ILE A 479 22.62 7.20 5.08
CA ILE A 479 21.99 6.06 4.39
C ILE A 479 20.46 6.20 4.37
N VAL A 480 19.85 6.72 5.43
CA VAL A 480 18.41 7.01 5.48
C VAL A 480 18.07 8.04 4.40
N PHE A 481 18.82 9.14 4.32
CA PHE A 481 18.62 10.14 3.27
C PHE A 481 18.80 9.58 1.87
N ALA A 482 19.81 8.73 1.64
CA ALA A 482 20.03 8.11 0.33
C ALA A 482 18.86 7.19 -0.09
N VAL A 483 18.29 6.41 0.84
CA VAL A 483 17.11 5.58 0.54
C VAL A 483 15.87 6.44 0.32
N GLU A 484 15.61 7.41 1.19
CA GLU A 484 14.49 8.34 1.05
C GLU A 484 14.54 9.11 -0.28
N ASP A 485 15.71 9.58 -0.69
CA ASP A 485 15.91 10.25 -1.97
C ASP A 485 15.66 9.33 -3.17
N SER A 486 15.97 8.04 -3.02
CA SER A 486 15.68 7.04 -4.05
C SER A 486 14.17 6.83 -4.20
N ILE A 487 13.44 6.82 -3.09
CA ILE A 487 11.97 6.73 -3.07
C ILE A 487 11.36 8.01 -3.67
N ALA A 488 11.87 9.19 -3.28
CA ALA A 488 11.46 10.47 -3.85
C ALA A 488 11.70 10.52 -5.37
N HIS A 489 12.84 10.00 -5.84
CA HIS A 489 13.15 9.91 -7.27
C HIS A 489 12.13 9.08 -8.03
N ILE A 490 11.73 7.91 -7.50
CA ILE A 490 10.69 7.06 -8.11
C ILE A 490 9.36 7.83 -8.17
N GLY A 491 8.97 8.51 -7.09
CA GLY A 491 7.73 9.30 -7.04
C GLY A 491 7.72 10.43 -8.07
N ILE A 492 8.85 11.13 -8.23
CA ILE A 492 9.00 12.24 -9.18
C ILE A 492 8.93 11.75 -10.63
N GLN A 493 9.46 10.56 -10.93
CA GLN A 493 9.30 9.99 -12.28
C GLN A 493 7.84 9.70 -12.59
N ALA A 494 7.08 9.18 -11.62
CA ALA A 494 5.65 8.96 -11.79
C ALA A 494 4.89 10.27 -12.01
N GLU A 495 5.23 11.34 -11.30
CA GLU A 495 4.61 12.66 -11.50
C GLU A 495 5.01 13.32 -12.81
N ARG A 496 6.28 13.25 -13.19
CA ARG A 496 6.74 13.74 -14.50
C ARG A 496 5.99 13.05 -15.63
N ASN A 497 5.75 11.74 -15.52
CA ASN A 497 4.95 11.01 -16.50
C ASN A 497 3.49 11.51 -16.58
N ALA A 498 2.87 11.92 -15.46
CA ALA A 498 1.54 12.54 -15.49
C ALA A 498 1.60 13.93 -16.15
N PHE A 499 2.55 14.75 -15.71
CA PHE A 499 2.76 16.11 -16.21
C PHE A 499 2.98 16.14 -17.73
N ASP A 500 3.84 15.27 -18.25
CA ASP A 500 4.12 15.16 -19.68
C ASP A 500 2.83 14.84 -20.48
N ARG A 501 1.89 14.10 -19.89
CA ARG A 501 0.58 13.81 -20.54
C ARG A 501 -0.37 14.99 -20.50
N PHE A 502 -0.42 15.73 -19.40
CA PHE A 502 -1.21 16.96 -19.32
C PHE A 502 -0.74 18.04 -20.30
N GLN A 503 0.58 18.19 -20.45
CA GLN A 503 1.15 19.20 -21.35
C GLN A 503 1.12 18.79 -22.82
N SER A 504 1.03 17.49 -23.09
CA SER A 504 1.01 16.95 -24.44
C SER A 504 -0.32 17.26 -25.13
N SER A 505 -0.25 17.80 -26.35
CA SER A 505 -1.41 17.89 -27.24
C SER A 505 -1.75 16.57 -27.95
N SER A 506 -1.14 15.45 -27.53
CA SER A 506 -1.32 14.14 -28.15
C SER A 506 -2.55 13.42 -27.62
N ILE A 507 -3.19 12.64 -28.48
CA ILE A 507 -4.25 11.73 -28.07
C ILE A 507 -3.59 10.45 -27.56
N PHE A 508 -3.84 10.12 -26.29
CA PHE A 508 -3.37 8.90 -25.65
C PHE A 508 -4.41 7.79 -25.80
N ASN A 509 -3.96 6.55 -25.97
CA ASN A 509 -4.86 5.39 -25.91
C ASN A 509 -5.20 5.05 -24.44
N ASP A 510 -6.17 4.15 -24.25
CA ASP A 510 -6.61 3.78 -22.89
C ASP A 510 -5.49 3.19 -22.04
N ILE A 511 -4.61 2.37 -22.64
CA ILE A 511 -3.47 1.74 -21.96
C ILE A 511 -2.49 2.81 -21.47
N ASP A 512 -2.19 3.80 -22.32
CA ASP A 512 -1.32 4.91 -21.97
C ASP A 512 -1.84 5.67 -20.76
N LEU A 513 -3.16 5.91 -20.67
CA LEU A 513 -3.78 6.61 -19.54
C LEU A 513 -3.81 5.81 -18.23
N THR A 514 -3.54 4.50 -18.28
CA THR A 514 -3.39 3.65 -17.10
C THR A 514 -1.95 3.58 -16.58
N ASN A 515 -0.97 3.91 -17.43
CA ASN A 515 0.45 3.66 -17.15
C ASN A 515 1.03 4.69 -16.16
N TRP A 516 1.79 4.22 -15.16
CA TRP A 516 2.42 5.04 -14.11
C TRP A 516 3.87 5.47 -14.42
N GLY A 517 4.36 5.12 -15.60
CA GLY A 517 5.77 5.22 -15.98
C GLY A 517 6.48 3.89 -15.77
N LYS A 518 7.74 3.96 -15.33
CA LYS A 518 8.58 2.77 -15.15
C LYS A 518 8.13 1.95 -13.93
N ASN A 519 7.98 0.64 -14.10
CA ASN A 519 7.85 -0.29 -12.97
C ASN A 519 9.24 -0.59 -12.37
N TYR A 520 9.36 -0.56 -11.04
CA TYR A 520 10.62 -0.79 -10.34
C TYR A 520 10.60 -2.12 -9.60
N SER A 521 11.51 -3.03 -9.96
CA SER A 521 11.86 -4.17 -9.13
C SER A 521 12.85 -3.73 -8.03
N LEU A 522 13.06 -4.59 -7.02
CA LEU A 522 14.05 -4.32 -5.97
C LEU A 522 15.44 -4.05 -6.55
N ALA A 523 15.86 -4.77 -7.59
CA ALA A 523 17.13 -4.56 -8.27
C ALA A 523 17.23 -3.16 -8.89
N LEU A 524 16.15 -2.68 -9.51
CA LEU A 524 16.11 -1.32 -10.09
C LEU A 524 16.11 -0.23 -9.02
N VAL A 525 15.48 -0.45 -7.86
CA VAL A 525 15.57 0.50 -6.74
C VAL A 525 16.99 0.53 -6.18
N LEU A 526 17.67 -0.61 -6.10
CA LEU A 526 19.07 -0.67 -5.68
C LEU A 526 19.97 0.12 -6.65
N ASP A 527 19.73 0.06 -7.96
CA ASP A 527 20.45 0.89 -8.94
C ASP A 527 20.26 2.38 -8.68
N VAL A 528 19.01 2.83 -8.45
CA VAL A 528 18.71 4.23 -8.12
C VAL A 528 19.38 4.64 -6.81
N PHE A 529 19.38 3.74 -5.82
CA PHE A 529 20.06 3.95 -4.54
C PHE A 529 21.55 4.11 -4.71
N GLN A 530 22.21 3.28 -5.51
CA GLN A 530 23.65 3.39 -5.75
C GLN A 530 24.04 4.72 -6.37
N GLU A 531 23.24 5.22 -7.33
CA GLU A 531 23.46 6.54 -7.91
C GLU A 531 23.23 7.66 -6.89
N THR A 532 22.18 7.55 -6.08
CA THR A 532 21.82 8.53 -5.06
C THR A 532 22.85 8.59 -3.93
N LEU A 533 23.37 7.44 -3.51
CA LEU A 533 24.38 7.31 -2.47
C LEU A 533 25.68 8.05 -2.81
N LYS A 534 25.99 8.24 -4.10
CA LYS A 534 27.19 8.98 -4.53
C LYS A 534 27.23 10.41 -3.96
N ARG A 535 26.07 11.05 -3.75
CA ARG A 535 25.95 12.38 -3.13
C ARG A 535 26.33 12.40 -1.65
N TYR A 536 26.18 11.27 -0.96
CA TYR A 536 26.34 11.17 0.49
C TYR A 536 27.68 10.55 0.91
N LYS A 537 28.57 10.26 -0.05
CA LYS A 537 29.83 9.53 0.21
C LYS A 537 30.71 10.17 1.29
N GLU A 538 30.71 11.49 1.39
CA GLU A 538 31.53 12.22 2.37
C GLU A 538 30.95 12.16 3.79
N ASP A 539 29.62 12.01 3.91
CA ASP A 539 28.93 11.94 5.21
C ASP A 539 28.82 10.50 5.74
N LEU A 540 29.04 9.48 4.89
CA LEU A 540 28.98 8.08 5.30
C LEU A 540 30.08 7.73 6.30
N LYS A 541 29.68 7.39 7.53
CA LYS A 541 30.57 6.88 8.59
C LYS A 541 31.06 5.46 8.33
N GLU A 542 30.23 4.66 7.66
CA GLU A 542 30.49 3.25 7.35
C GLU A 542 29.97 2.90 5.95
N LYS A 543 30.42 1.76 5.43
CA LYS A 543 29.88 1.22 4.17
C LYS A 543 28.43 0.78 4.38
N PRO A 544 27.51 1.09 3.44
CA PRO A 544 26.11 0.66 3.54
C PRO A 544 25.97 -0.85 3.67
N ASN A 545 25.01 -1.28 4.48
CA ASN A 545 24.63 -2.69 4.59
C ASN A 545 23.24 -2.94 3.98
N LEU A 546 23.05 -4.07 3.30
CA LEU A 546 21.78 -4.42 2.68
C LEU A 546 20.65 -4.56 3.70
N TYR A 547 20.95 -5.02 4.92
CA TYR A 547 19.98 -5.07 6.02
C TYR A 547 19.43 -3.67 6.36
N GLN A 548 20.30 -2.66 6.41
CA GLN A 548 19.89 -1.27 6.67
C GLN A 548 18.99 -0.75 5.55
N PHE A 549 19.37 -0.99 4.29
CA PHE A 549 18.56 -0.60 3.13
C PHE A 549 17.15 -1.20 3.19
N ILE A 550 17.03 -2.51 3.42
CA ILE A 550 15.74 -3.20 3.49
C ILE A 550 14.91 -2.72 4.70
N ALA A 551 15.53 -2.46 5.85
CA ALA A 551 14.82 -1.93 7.02
C ALA A 551 14.19 -0.56 6.72
N ILE A 552 14.95 0.36 6.12
CA ILE A 552 14.48 1.70 5.75
C ILE A 552 13.38 1.61 4.69
N LEU A 553 13.57 0.78 3.67
CA LEU A 553 12.58 0.57 2.61
C LEU A 553 11.25 0.03 3.16
N THR A 554 11.33 -0.91 4.11
CA THR A 554 10.17 -1.52 4.77
C THR A 554 9.46 -0.52 5.67
N GLN A 555 10.20 0.31 6.42
CA GLN A 555 9.59 1.38 7.21
C GLN A 555 8.92 2.44 6.31
N ALA A 556 9.55 2.81 5.19
CA ALA A 556 8.97 3.75 4.24
C ALA A 556 7.64 3.24 3.64
N MET A 557 7.53 1.92 3.41
CA MET A 557 6.27 1.30 3.01
C MET A 557 5.19 1.42 4.09
N ASP A 558 5.56 1.16 5.34
CA ASP A 558 4.66 1.28 6.49
C ASP A 558 4.20 2.72 6.78
N LEU A 559 5.02 3.71 6.40
CA LEU A 559 4.68 5.13 6.42
C LEU A 559 3.86 5.57 5.19
N GLY A 560 3.65 4.69 4.21
CA GLY A 560 2.92 4.98 2.98
C GLY A 560 3.68 5.79 1.94
N LEU A 561 4.99 5.98 2.12
CA LEU A 561 5.87 6.62 1.14
C LEU A 561 6.12 5.70 -0.06
N LEU A 562 5.98 4.39 0.13
CA LEU A 562 6.24 3.37 -0.88
C LEU A 562 5.14 2.29 -0.85
N GLY A 563 4.55 1.99 -1.99
CA GLY A 563 3.69 0.83 -2.18
C GLY A 563 4.50 -0.37 -2.67
N MET A 564 4.22 -1.55 -2.10
CA MET A 564 4.75 -2.83 -2.57
C MET A 564 3.62 -3.77 -2.93
N SER A 565 3.70 -4.33 -4.14
CA SER A 565 2.70 -5.28 -4.65
C SER A 565 3.38 -6.29 -5.57
N THR A 566 3.03 -7.57 -5.44
CA THR A 566 3.52 -8.59 -6.36
C THR A 566 2.82 -8.45 -7.71
N VAL A 567 3.59 -8.30 -8.79
CA VAL A 567 3.07 -8.10 -10.15
C VAL A 567 3.85 -8.95 -11.16
N PRO A 568 3.22 -9.33 -12.29
CA PRO A 568 3.99 -9.83 -13.42
C PRO A 568 4.92 -8.74 -13.95
N GLN A 569 6.08 -9.16 -14.45
CA GLN A 569 6.94 -8.30 -15.22
C GLN A 569 6.26 -7.95 -16.53
N ASP A 570 6.31 -6.67 -16.91
CA ASP A 570 5.80 -6.21 -18.20
C ASP A 570 6.49 -7.04 -19.28
N MET A 571 5.74 -7.96 -19.89
CA MET A 571 6.18 -8.61 -21.11
C MET A 571 6.25 -7.52 -22.16
N ASP A 572 7.43 -7.33 -22.77
CA ASP A 572 7.49 -6.60 -24.03
C ASP A 572 6.43 -7.23 -24.94
N GLN A 573 5.49 -6.42 -25.46
CA GLN A 573 4.35 -6.88 -26.28
C GLN A 573 4.76 -7.65 -27.55
N ASN A 574 6.06 -7.82 -27.77
CA ASN A 574 6.69 -8.50 -28.89
C ASN A 574 7.15 -9.95 -28.59
N SER A 575 6.93 -10.52 -27.40
CA SER A 575 7.21 -11.94 -27.14
C SER A 575 5.91 -12.74 -26.92
N PRO A 576 5.33 -13.37 -27.96
CA PRO A 576 3.98 -13.94 -27.89
C PRO A 576 3.87 -15.35 -27.29
N ASP A 577 4.94 -15.99 -26.82
CA ASP A 577 4.89 -17.45 -26.62
C ASP A 577 5.60 -17.92 -25.34
N SER A 578 4.90 -17.78 -24.21
CA SER A 578 4.66 -18.85 -23.23
C SER A 578 4.43 -18.28 -21.82
N ASP A 579 3.31 -18.63 -21.19
CA ASP A 579 3.04 -18.33 -19.78
C ASP A 579 4.15 -18.87 -18.84
N THR A 580 4.96 -19.81 -19.30
CA THR A 580 6.01 -20.48 -18.51
C THR A 580 7.26 -19.64 -18.27
N ASP A 581 7.54 -18.64 -19.10
CA ASP A 581 8.73 -17.78 -19.00
C ASP A 581 8.43 -16.39 -18.41
N MET A 582 7.18 -16.13 -18.02
CA MET A 582 6.79 -14.90 -17.35
C MET A 582 7.47 -14.81 -15.97
N GLU A 583 8.04 -13.64 -15.68
CA GLU A 583 8.64 -13.32 -14.39
C GLU A 583 7.64 -12.56 -13.50
N VAL A 584 7.73 -12.76 -12.18
CA VAL A 584 6.93 -12.10 -11.15
C VAL A 584 7.87 -11.54 -10.08
N TYR A 585 7.61 -10.32 -9.61
CA TYR A 585 8.42 -9.68 -8.59
C TYR A 585 7.60 -8.74 -7.70
N THR A 586 8.16 -8.34 -6.55
CA THR A 586 7.56 -7.30 -5.71
C THR A 586 7.89 -5.92 -6.28
N ARG A 587 6.92 -5.32 -6.98
CA ARG A 587 7.06 -3.97 -7.53
C ARG A 587 7.07 -2.94 -6.42
N GLN A 588 8.02 -2.01 -6.56
CA GLN A 588 8.23 -0.83 -5.73
C GLN A 588 7.59 0.36 -6.44
N ARG A 589 6.60 1.01 -5.81
CA ARG A 589 5.88 2.14 -6.41
C ARG A 589 5.79 3.29 -5.43
N ALA A 590 6.36 4.43 -5.80
CA ALA A 590 6.20 5.67 -5.05
C ALA A 590 5.24 6.59 -5.82
N GLY A 591 4.34 7.25 -5.10
CA GLY A 591 3.43 8.25 -5.65
C GLY A 591 3.55 9.55 -4.85
N GLU A 592 2.45 10.28 -4.74
CA GLU A 592 2.41 11.57 -4.06
C GLU A 592 3.07 11.60 -2.68
N ALA A 593 2.82 10.58 -1.85
CA ALA A 593 3.34 10.54 -0.48
C ALA A 593 4.88 10.62 -0.41
N ALA A 594 5.57 10.05 -1.40
CA ALA A 594 7.04 10.13 -1.49
C ALA A 594 7.54 11.53 -1.81
N LEU A 595 6.73 12.36 -2.46
CA LEU A 595 7.14 13.71 -2.85
C LEU A 595 7.28 14.64 -1.64
N PHE A 596 6.67 14.32 -0.50
CA PHE A 596 6.82 15.08 0.74
C PHE A 596 8.21 14.94 1.39
N ILE A 597 9.00 13.92 1.02
CA ILE A 597 10.31 13.65 1.62
C ILE A 597 11.21 14.89 1.60
N LEU A 598 11.44 15.46 0.42
CA LEU A 598 12.36 16.59 0.25
C LEU A 598 11.77 17.92 0.74
N PRO A 599 10.51 18.27 0.46
CA PRO A 599 9.87 19.45 1.04
C PRO A 599 9.87 19.45 2.58
N ILE A 600 9.65 18.30 3.22
CA ILE A 600 9.73 18.21 4.69
C ILE A 600 11.17 18.41 5.16
N ARG A 601 12.15 17.76 4.52
CA ARG A 601 13.56 17.85 4.90
C ARG A 601 14.12 19.27 4.72
N TYR A 602 13.77 19.95 3.64
CA TYR A 602 14.28 21.28 3.28
C TYR A 602 13.26 22.41 3.52
N ARG A 603 12.29 22.20 4.42
CA ARG A 603 11.18 23.14 4.65
C ARG A 603 11.59 24.58 4.93
N PHE A 604 12.74 24.78 5.59
CA PHE A 604 13.26 26.11 5.92
C PHE A 604 13.78 26.86 4.70
N PHE A 605 14.17 26.14 3.65
CA PHE A 605 14.72 26.69 2.42
C PHE A 605 13.66 26.94 1.36
N LEU A 606 12.42 26.43 1.51
CA LEU A 606 11.40 26.49 0.46
C LEU A 606 11.17 27.91 -0.08
N LYS A 607 11.14 28.92 0.80
CA LYS A 607 10.94 30.32 0.39
C LYS A 607 12.16 30.90 -0.34
N ASP A 608 13.36 30.58 0.11
CA ASP A 608 14.60 31.06 -0.52
C ASP A 608 14.79 30.40 -1.89
N LEU A 609 14.55 29.09 -1.98
CA LEU A 609 14.60 28.35 -3.24
C LEU A 609 13.54 28.85 -4.24
N ASP A 610 12.31 29.16 -3.78
CA ASP A 610 11.27 29.77 -4.61
C ASP A 610 11.73 31.13 -5.17
N SER A 611 12.33 31.98 -4.33
CA SER A 611 12.86 33.28 -4.72
C SER A 611 13.99 33.15 -5.75
N ILE A 612 14.95 32.26 -5.52
CA ILE A 612 16.08 31.99 -6.43
C ILE A 612 15.55 31.51 -7.79
N VAL A 613 14.64 30.54 -7.81
CA VAL A 613 14.08 30.00 -9.05
C VAL A 613 13.22 31.02 -9.78
N LYS A 614 12.39 31.81 -9.09
CA LYS A 614 11.60 32.88 -9.73
C LYS A 614 12.48 33.98 -10.34
N LYS A 615 13.60 34.32 -9.68
CA LYS A 615 14.54 35.34 -10.13
C LYS A 615 15.36 34.90 -11.35
N TYR A 616 15.89 33.69 -11.33
CA TYR A 616 16.86 33.21 -12.33
C TYR A 616 16.29 32.20 -13.34
N LYS A 617 15.05 31.73 -13.13
CA LYS A 617 14.31 30.82 -14.04
C LYS A 617 15.12 29.57 -14.42
N ASN A 618 15.64 29.53 -15.64
CA ASN A 618 16.37 28.39 -16.20
C ASN A 618 17.89 28.64 -16.29
N GLU A 619 18.41 29.72 -15.68
CA GLU A 619 19.83 30.05 -15.67
C GLU A 619 20.56 29.21 -14.60
N HIS A 620 20.86 27.95 -14.93
CA HIS A 620 21.44 26.97 -14.00
C HIS A 620 22.68 27.47 -13.26
N ASN A 621 23.61 28.15 -13.94
CA ASN A 621 24.84 28.64 -13.31
C ASN A 621 24.57 29.71 -12.24
N LEU A 622 23.54 30.55 -12.41
CA LEU A 622 23.19 31.56 -11.43
C LEU A 622 22.45 30.95 -10.25
N ILE A 623 21.56 29.98 -10.51
CA ILE A 623 20.90 29.20 -9.45
C ILE A 623 21.94 28.48 -8.61
N GLU A 624 22.90 27.82 -9.24
CA GLU A 624 24.00 27.13 -8.55
C GLU A 624 24.79 28.06 -7.65
N ARG A 625 25.18 29.23 -8.17
CA ARG A 625 25.88 30.24 -7.39
C ARG A 625 25.07 30.70 -6.17
N GLU A 626 23.78 30.98 -6.33
CA GLU A 626 22.96 31.53 -5.25
C GLU A 626 22.62 30.47 -4.19
N VAL A 627 22.50 29.21 -4.58
CA VAL A 627 22.41 28.10 -3.62
C VAL A 627 23.73 27.93 -2.86
N ASN A 628 24.87 28.07 -3.54
CA ASN A 628 26.17 28.03 -2.87
C ASN A 628 26.31 29.18 -1.86
N ASP A 629 26.01 30.41 -2.28
CA ASP A 629 26.03 31.60 -1.43
C ASP A 629 25.06 31.46 -0.24
N LEU A 630 23.88 30.86 -0.45
CA LEU A 630 22.91 30.55 0.61
C LEU A 630 23.50 29.59 1.65
N VAL A 631 24.05 28.45 1.22
CA VAL A 631 24.62 27.43 2.13
C VAL A 631 25.85 27.98 2.86
N ASP A 632 26.71 28.72 2.16
CA ASP A 632 27.91 29.32 2.74
C ASP A 632 27.60 30.46 3.73
N SER A 633 26.40 31.03 3.67
CA SER A 633 25.92 32.06 4.61
C SER A 633 25.27 31.50 5.88
N LEU A 634 25.02 30.19 5.95
CA LEU A 634 24.40 29.57 7.10
C LEU A 634 25.35 29.57 8.31
N PRO A 635 24.85 29.76 9.53
CA PRO A 635 25.67 29.74 10.75
C PRO A 635 26.22 28.34 11.03
N ASP A 636 27.35 28.24 11.75
CA ASP A 636 27.89 26.95 12.18
C ASP A 636 26.92 26.20 13.12
N LYS A 637 26.90 24.86 13.04
CA LYS A 637 25.96 23.93 13.72
C LYS A 637 25.80 24.08 15.24
N ASP A 638 26.63 24.86 15.92
CA ASP A 638 26.63 25.01 17.38
C ASP A 638 25.43 25.83 17.92
N GLU A 639 24.69 26.51 17.05
CA GLU A 639 23.36 27.04 17.37
C GLU A 639 22.30 25.93 17.16
N LYS A 640 21.40 25.75 18.14
CA LYS A 640 20.48 24.61 18.34
C LYS A 640 19.45 24.29 17.23
N GLU A 641 19.75 24.58 15.97
CA GLU A 641 18.86 24.43 14.83
C GLU A 641 19.35 23.33 13.89
N TRP A 642 19.29 22.07 14.36
CA TRP A 642 19.34 20.87 13.49
C TRP A 642 18.39 20.96 12.27
N GLN A 643 17.41 21.85 12.38
CA GLN A 643 16.43 22.21 11.37
C GLN A 643 17.02 22.99 10.17
N ALA A 644 18.09 23.77 10.36
CA ALA A 644 18.75 24.51 9.30
C ALA A 644 19.82 23.70 8.55
N HIS A 645 20.39 22.66 9.18
CA HIS A 645 21.46 21.83 8.58
C HIS A 645 21.12 20.33 8.63
N PRO A 646 20.32 19.84 7.66
CA PRO A 646 20.00 18.42 7.57
C PRO A 646 21.23 17.52 7.37
N HIS A 647 22.30 18.06 6.76
CA HIS A 647 23.53 17.32 6.43
C HIS A 647 24.72 17.84 7.24
N ASP A 648 25.75 17.00 7.43
CA ASP A 648 26.99 17.38 8.12
C ASP A 648 27.92 18.17 7.19
N SER A 649 28.06 17.73 5.93
CA SER A 649 28.88 18.42 4.92
C SER A 649 28.11 19.55 4.21
N PRO A 650 28.66 20.78 4.16
CA PRO A 650 28.12 21.86 3.34
C PRO A 650 28.08 21.51 1.84
N GLU A 651 29.03 20.70 1.36
CA GLU A 651 29.08 20.28 -0.05
C GLU A 651 27.91 19.32 -0.36
N VAL A 652 27.64 18.37 0.52
CA VAL A 652 26.47 17.48 0.41
C VAL A 652 25.17 18.29 0.43
N MET A 653 25.08 19.30 1.30
CA MET A 653 23.94 20.21 1.37
C MET A 653 23.71 20.95 0.04
N LYS A 654 24.76 21.53 -0.55
CA LYS A 654 24.70 22.21 -1.87
C LYS A 654 24.18 21.26 -2.95
N GLN A 655 24.79 20.07 -3.07
CA GLN A 655 24.40 19.08 -4.07
C GLN A 655 22.94 18.64 -3.91
N CYS A 656 22.47 18.46 -2.68
CA CYS A 656 21.11 18.06 -2.38
C CYS A 656 20.07 19.16 -2.67
N LEU A 657 20.34 20.43 -2.33
CA LEU A 657 19.44 21.54 -2.65
C LEU A 657 19.34 21.76 -4.18
N LEU A 658 20.47 21.67 -4.89
CA LEU A 658 20.48 21.75 -6.36
C LEU A 658 19.73 20.58 -6.99
N HIS A 659 19.88 19.38 -6.45
CA HIS A 659 19.11 18.23 -6.88
C HIS A 659 17.61 18.48 -6.67
N PHE A 660 17.21 18.98 -5.50
CA PHE A 660 15.81 19.26 -5.18
C PHE A 660 15.18 20.27 -6.15
N ILE A 661 15.88 21.37 -6.47
CA ILE A 661 15.43 22.32 -7.51
C ILE A 661 15.25 21.60 -8.86
N LYS A 662 16.27 20.85 -9.30
CA LYS A 662 16.27 20.19 -10.61
C LYS A 662 15.06 19.24 -10.76
N ILE A 663 14.81 18.42 -9.75
CA ILE A 663 13.77 17.41 -9.84
C ILE A 663 12.37 18.02 -9.78
N LEU A 664 12.17 19.07 -8.96
CA LEU A 664 10.91 19.79 -8.82
C LEU A 664 10.54 20.53 -10.11
N LEU A 665 11.51 21.19 -10.75
CA LEU A 665 11.33 21.80 -12.07
C LEU A 665 10.98 20.76 -13.14
N SER A 666 11.59 19.57 -13.08
CA SER A 666 11.37 18.51 -14.07
C SER A 666 10.01 17.81 -13.97
N SER A 667 9.32 17.91 -12.83
CA SER A 667 7.98 17.34 -12.63
C SER A 667 6.86 18.36 -12.83
N GLY A 668 7.18 19.59 -13.24
CA GLY A 668 6.18 20.63 -13.46
C GLY A 668 5.62 21.26 -12.19
N GLN A 669 6.28 21.06 -11.05
CA GLN A 669 5.84 21.57 -9.75
C GLN A 669 6.61 22.83 -9.37
N THR A 670 6.04 23.63 -8.48
CA THR A 670 6.66 24.87 -7.96
C THR A 670 7.04 24.73 -6.49
N PHE A 671 7.83 25.65 -5.92
CA PHE A 671 8.09 25.62 -4.47
C PHE A 671 6.90 26.14 -3.66
N GLU A 672 6.11 27.04 -4.25
CA GLU A 672 4.88 27.59 -3.66
C GLU A 672 3.83 26.51 -3.39
N ASP A 673 3.68 25.57 -4.32
CA ASP A 673 2.92 24.33 -4.21
C ASP A 673 3.20 23.54 -2.91
N TRP A 674 4.44 23.61 -2.42
CA TRP A 674 4.93 22.88 -1.24
C TRP A 674 5.08 23.76 0.00
N ASN A 675 4.81 25.07 -0.11
CA ASN A 675 4.70 25.99 1.02
C ASN A 675 3.35 25.82 1.74
N ILE A 676 2.91 24.57 1.89
CA ILE A 676 1.81 24.20 2.77
C ILE A 676 2.27 24.41 4.20
N THR A 677 1.34 24.77 5.09
CA THR A 677 1.59 24.66 6.53
C THR A 677 1.79 23.17 6.83
N LEU A 678 3.02 22.68 6.66
CA LEU A 678 3.46 21.37 7.09
C LEU A 678 3.18 21.38 8.59
N ASN A 679 2.05 20.79 8.99
CA ASN A 679 1.45 20.94 10.30
C ASN A 679 2.56 21.08 11.34
N ASP A 680 2.60 22.24 11.99
CA ASP A 680 3.61 22.61 12.97
C ASP A 680 3.83 21.46 13.95
N THR A 681 4.90 20.68 13.73
CA THR A 681 5.35 19.61 14.63
C THR A 681 6.11 20.19 15.82
N SER A 682 5.97 21.50 16.09
CA SER A 682 6.43 22.09 17.35
C SER A 682 5.89 21.26 18.52
N SER A 683 6.81 20.89 19.41
CA SER A 683 6.73 20.38 20.79
C SER A 683 5.47 19.63 21.31
N LYS A 684 4.25 19.97 20.89
CA LYS A 684 3.00 19.25 21.19
C LYS A 684 2.98 17.82 20.63
N TYR A 685 3.56 17.55 19.46
CA TYR A 685 3.61 16.19 18.91
C TYR A 685 4.65 15.29 19.59
N LYS A 686 5.70 15.86 20.21
CA LYS A 686 6.58 15.10 21.13
C LYS A 686 5.84 14.57 22.37
N ARG A 687 4.66 15.12 22.69
CA ARG A 687 3.86 14.74 23.86
C ARG A 687 2.56 14.00 23.56
N SER A 688 2.15 13.89 22.29
CA SER A 688 0.97 13.10 21.90
C SER A 688 1.29 11.68 21.44
N ILE A 689 2.58 11.30 21.43
CA ILE A 689 3.07 9.94 21.16
C ILE A 689 3.84 9.42 22.41
N MET A 690 3.45 9.88 23.60
CA MET A 690 3.81 9.26 24.89
C MET A 690 2.56 8.72 25.57
#